data_AF-A0AAN9GIM6-F1
#
_entry.id   AF-A0AAN9GIM6-F1
#
_cell.length_a   1.000
_cell.length_b   1.000
_cell.length_c   1.000
_cell.angle_alpha   90.00
_cell.angle_beta   90.00
_cell.angle_gamma   90.00
#
_symmetry.space_group_name_H-M   'P 1'
#
loop_
_entity.id
_entity.type
_entity.pdbx_description
1 polymer ?
#
loop_
_entity_poly.entity_id
_entity_poly.type
_entity_poly.pdbx_seq_one_letter_code
_entity_poly.pdbx_strand_id
1 'polypeptide(L)'
;MYGIFNNTSHIEFEEVLVKFNKPSRSAQKNRAKKQRKLKRLIEEKRTDLETTSTNEANANIKKKTRNRRFNRQKRTFVKQDENQENKLVVNLSTVELTKAQTQVLAFGPKFCPTPKTIDIQKLESDIGEGCRKVRLKELFYDSERDEEVKKTPKFYKPTGYEPPTGRDITLETYCQSVQCKLQNYKDSKPNPTKDNMTKDQRTAMKELKQKVKEREIRISKADKGGAVVVQNCEKYIQEAKTQLNNPLHYTKLTKDTTSHIVQTSNAIVADLYDKGDIDKTTKDWAVTDENNVQCHRFYTLPKIHKSLTNTPGRPIVSGVNGPTEKLSKLVDHWLQDCVKSVPSYIQDTTDMLNTIDQWNNQHGPFPENTKLVTVDVVGLYTNIPHSDMKTAIKEELDSRPQGDRPPTETIVKVADHVLTNNVFTFEEEVYQQIHGTAMGTPMAPSVANLFMAALERKLFQQSPVPVNSELWRRYIDDIFMLWTGTDDDLDTFLKHINSLHPTIKFTHHSSLERVSFLDISVSLKDGYLQTDLYSKPTDSHAYLCQNSCHPAHVKRNLPYSQFLRLRRLCSEEEQFQQRCDEMERQFFARGYSKKTVKDGRRKATAKIRKETLSYRKKTPTNRVPFVINHNPLNPPLGQWLHGLQESLISESEHMKNVLPETPICGERNCKSIRNILMPTVLPPKHDNNPGCFRCERKKCVICEKHLIESTTFNSCKTGETFTLREHFSCDTKNIIYLISCKKCHSAQYVGQTQNSLRERFYLHRSHIGKNTGTLLTVHFNQPDHSLGDMECIVIERVFCSTRDEKWKRESFWIAKLKTLVPSGLNSDP
;
A
#
# COMPACT_ATOMS: atom_id res chain seq x y z
N MET A 1 24.74 54.90 -22.77
CA MET A 1 25.62 56.02 -23.17
C MET A 1 27.02 55.64 -22.70
N TYR A 2 27.92 55.27 -23.64
CA TYR A 2 29.40 55.15 -23.61
C TYR A 2 30.11 54.67 -22.32
N GLY A 3 31.08 53.74 -22.28
CA GLY A 3 31.86 53.00 -23.27
C GLY A 3 32.68 51.87 -22.56
N ILE A 4 32.83 50.69 -23.16
CA ILE A 4 33.97 50.10 -23.94
C ILE A 4 35.29 49.81 -23.16
N PHE A 5 35.75 48.55 -23.37
CA PHE A 5 37.07 47.88 -23.24
C PHE A 5 37.29 47.01 -21.98
N ASN A 6 37.29 45.65 -22.07
CA ASN A 6 38.32 44.71 -22.61
C ASN A 6 39.67 44.86 -21.89
N ASN A 7 40.46 43.85 -21.50
CA ASN A 7 40.47 42.39 -21.67
C ASN A 7 41.60 41.82 -20.76
N THR A 8 41.54 40.53 -20.39
CA THR A 8 42.67 39.60 -20.07
C THR A 8 43.61 39.93 -18.88
N SER A 9 44.16 39.02 -18.07
CA SER A 9 44.54 37.59 -18.19
C SER A 9 44.85 36.97 -16.80
N HIS A 10 44.83 35.64 -16.75
CA HIS A 10 45.28 34.71 -15.71
C HIS A 10 46.56 35.07 -14.89
N ILE A 11 46.59 34.69 -13.59
CA ILE A 11 47.44 33.64 -12.96
C ILE A 11 47.35 33.73 -11.40
N GLU A 12 47.01 32.58 -10.79
CA GLU A 12 47.39 31.97 -9.47
C GLU A 12 47.48 32.80 -8.17
N PHE A 13 46.65 32.50 -7.15
CA PHE A 13 46.88 31.60 -5.99
C PHE A 13 47.73 32.23 -4.86
N GLU A 14 47.17 32.17 -3.63
CA GLU A 14 47.72 32.57 -2.33
C GLU A 14 47.85 34.08 -2.03
N GLU A 15 46.84 34.65 -1.34
CA GLU A 15 46.98 35.63 -0.22
C GLU A 15 45.64 36.34 0.12
N VAL A 16 44.64 35.63 0.66
CA VAL A 16 43.64 36.25 1.57
C VAL A 16 43.17 35.23 2.63
N LEU A 17 44.13 34.68 3.36
CA LEU A 17 43.90 34.21 4.72
C LEU A 17 44.68 35.16 5.63
N VAL A 18 44.06 35.54 6.76
CA VAL A 18 44.59 36.43 7.82
C VAL A 18 44.20 37.91 7.70
N LYS A 19 42.95 38.21 8.07
CA LYS A 19 42.57 39.17 9.13
C LYS A 19 41.07 39.42 9.05
N PHE A 20 40.32 38.89 10.02
CA PHE A 20 39.20 39.57 10.73
C PHE A 20 38.58 38.55 11.68
N ASN A 21 39.21 38.41 12.85
CA ASN A 21 38.75 37.54 13.92
C ASN A 21 38.72 38.36 15.23
N LYS A 22 37.55 38.90 15.60
CA LYS A 22 37.26 39.34 16.97
C LYS A 22 35.84 38.90 17.35
N PRO A 23 35.67 37.99 18.32
CA PRO A 23 34.35 37.53 18.74
C PRO A 23 33.66 38.54 19.66
N SER A 24 32.34 38.66 19.52
CA SER A 24 31.49 39.55 20.31
C SER A 24 31.44 39.17 21.81
N ARG A 25 31.16 40.16 22.68
CA ARG A 25 31.08 40.02 24.15
C ARG A 25 30.11 38.94 24.64
N SER A 26 29.13 38.51 23.84
CA SER A 26 28.19 37.42 24.21
C SER A 26 28.82 36.03 24.08
N ALA A 27 29.75 35.84 23.14
CA ALA A 27 30.49 34.59 22.95
C ALA A 27 31.49 34.33 24.09
N GLN A 28 32.09 35.39 24.65
CA GLN A 28 32.99 35.29 25.81
C GLN A 28 32.27 34.87 27.10
N LYS A 29 31.05 35.39 27.36
CA LYS A 29 30.23 34.97 28.53
C LYS A 29 29.79 33.51 28.45
N ASN A 30 29.42 33.02 27.26
CA ASN A 30 29.03 31.62 27.08
C ASN A 30 30.21 30.64 27.18
N ARG A 31 31.41 31.05 26.75
CA ARG A 31 32.64 30.25 26.89
C ARG A 31 33.09 30.14 28.35
N ALA A 32 33.00 31.21 29.13
CA ALA A 32 33.27 31.19 30.57
C ALA A 32 32.27 30.30 31.36
N LYS A 33 30.99 30.30 30.96
CA LYS A 33 29.95 29.45 31.58
C LYS A 33 30.16 27.95 31.27
N LYS A 34 30.59 27.62 30.04
CA LYS A 34 30.99 26.24 29.65
C LYS A 34 32.26 25.77 30.37
N GLN A 35 33.27 26.64 30.52
CA GLN A 35 34.50 26.29 31.26
C GLN A 35 34.26 26.08 32.76
N ARG A 36 33.39 26.87 33.41
CA ARG A 36 33.01 26.64 34.81
C ARG A 36 32.25 25.33 35.01
N LYS A 37 31.36 24.96 34.07
CA LYS A 37 30.64 23.67 34.10
C LYS A 37 31.58 22.49 33.88
N LEU A 38 32.57 22.63 33.00
CA LEU A 38 33.58 21.60 32.74
C LEU A 38 34.56 21.44 33.92
N LYS A 39 34.97 22.54 34.57
CA LYS A 39 35.79 22.47 35.80
C LYS A 39 35.05 21.76 36.94
N ARG A 40 33.77 22.04 37.18
CA ARG A 40 32.95 21.29 38.16
C ARG A 40 32.88 19.79 37.88
N LEU A 41 32.67 19.41 36.61
CA LEU A 41 32.62 18.00 36.19
C LEU A 41 33.99 17.28 36.28
N ILE A 42 35.09 18.04 36.22
CA ILE A 42 36.44 17.50 36.40
C ILE A 42 36.75 17.38 37.90
N GLU A 43 36.35 18.34 38.73
CA GLU A 43 36.47 18.29 40.20
C GLU A 43 35.66 17.11 40.78
N GLU A 44 34.40 16.93 40.35
CA GLU A 44 33.52 15.82 40.77
C GLU A 44 34.12 14.45 40.42
N LYS A 45 34.74 14.33 39.24
CA LYS A 45 35.46 13.11 38.85
C LYS A 45 36.78 12.91 39.58
N ARG A 46 37.40 13.97 40.12
CA ARG A 46 38.65 13.90 40.86
C ARG A 46 38.39 13.41 42.29
N THR A 47 37.29 13.83 42.91
CA THR A 47 36.83 13.30 44.20
C THR A 47 36.44 11.82 44.14
N ASP A 48 35.92 11.34 43.00
CA ASP A 48 35.61 9.92 42.78
C ASP A 48 36.85 9.04 42.53
N LEU A 49 38.02 9.64 42.27
CA LEU A 49 39.27 8.95 41.94
C LEU A 49 40.27 8.88 43.11
N GLU A 50 40.03 9.57 44.22
CA GLU A 50 40.87 9.52 45.44
C GLU A 50 40.42 8.47 46.46
N THR A 51 39.32 7.76 46.21
CA THR A 51 38.87 6.63 47.04
C THR A 51 38.92 5.33 46.24
N THR A 52 40.12 4.84 45.93
CA THR A 52 40.45 3.40 45.91
C THR A 52 41.88 3.16 45.42
N SER A 53 42.82 3.05 46.36
CA SER A 53 44.06 2.31 46.14
C SER A 53 44.45 1.56 47.41
N THR A 54 44.14 0.26 47.47
CA THR A 54 45.07 -0.76 47.97
C THR A 54 44.71 -2.12 47.38
N ASN A 55 45.74 -2.95 47.24
CA ASN A 55 45.90 -3.96 46.21
C ASN A 55 45.26 -5.33 46.52
N GLU A 56 45.22 -6.15 45.47
CA GLU A 56 45.41 -7.62 45.51
C GLU A 56 44.26 -8.54 45.96
N ALA A 57 43.16 -8.56 45.20
CA ALA A 57 42.28 -9.75 45.11
C ALA A 57 41.55 -9.93 43.76
N ASN A 58 41.92 -9.19 42.70
CA ASN A 58 41.06 -9.03 41.51
C ASN A 58 41.50 -9.76 40.22
N ALA A 59 42.47 -10.68 40.29
CA ALA A 59 42.81 -11.53 39.14
C ALA A 59 41.75 -12.63 38.87
N ASN A 60 41.02 -13.09 39.90
CA ASN A 60 40.04 -14.17 39.75
C ASN A 60 38.59 -13.71 39.44
N ILE A 61 38.28 -12.41 39.58
CA ILE A 61 36.94 -11.88 39.25
C ILE A 61 36.82 -11.56 37.75
N LYS A 62 37.90 -11.17 37.06
CA LYS A 62 37.85 -10.84 35.63
C LYS A 62 37.56 -12.04 34.71
N LYS A 63 37.86 -13.29 35.12
CA LYS A 63 37.42 -14.50 34.38
C LYS A 63 35.94 -14.83 34.61
N LYS A 64 35.38 -14.60 35.82
CA LYS A 64 33.93 -14.78 36.08
C LYS A 64 33.06 -13.70 35.43
N THR A 65 33.56 -12.47 35.26
CA THR A 65 32.80 -11.38 34.61
C THR A 65 32.83 -11.46 33.07
N ARG A 66 33.87 -12.09 32.47
CA ARG A 66 33.90 -12.36 31.01
C ARG A 66 32.91 -13.46 30.62
N ASN A 67 32.73 -14.49 31.45
CA ASN A 67 31.70 -15.50 31.27
C ASN A 67 30.27 -14.97 31.56
N ARG A 68 30.10 -13.98 32.46
CA ARG A 68 28.80 -13.29 32.64
C ARG A 68 28.48 -12.28 31.51
N ARG A 69 29.48 -11.72 30.81
CA ARG A 69 29.25 -10.89 29.61
C ARG A 69 29.02 -11.72 28.35
N PHE A 70 29.65 -12.88 28.22
CA PHE A 70 29.34 -13.86 27.16
C PHE A 70 27.96 -14.50 27.33
N ASN A 71 27.46 -14.65 28.57
CA ASN A 71 26.08 -15.07 28.82
C ASN A 71 25.01 -13.95 28.70
N ARG A 72 25.40 -12.68 28.55
CA ARG A 72 24.48 -11.54 28.35
C ARG A 72 24.31 -11.15 26.87
N GLN A 73 24.97 -11.87 25.96
CA GLN A 73 24.78 -11.80 24.50
C GLN A 73 24.22 -13.10 23.89
N LYS A 74 23.74 -14.04 24.70
CA LYS A 74 22.61 -14.85 24.25
C LYS A 74 21.42 -13.91 24.17
N ARG A 75 21.06 -13.49 22.95
CA ARG A 75 19.73 -12.99 22.66
C ARG A 75 18.76 -13.90 23.41
N THR A 76 18.00 -13.36 24.35
CA THR A 76 16.71 -13.94 24.70
C THR A 76 15.89 -13.91 23.42
N PHE A 77 16.09 -14.91 22.58
CA PHE A 77 14.98 -15.48 21.84
C PHE A 77 14.00 -15.86 22.95
N VAL A 78 13.00 -15.01 23.14
CA VAL A 78 11.75 -15.48 23.71
C VAL A 78 11.42 -16.69 22.83
N LYS A 79 11.51 -17.90 23.40
CA LYS A 79 10.86 -19.06 22.80
C LYS A 79 9.43 -18.57 22.54
N GLN A 80 9.08 -18.31 21.29
CA GLN A 80 7.68 -18.13 20.98
C GLN A 80 7.06 -19.46 21.40
N ASP A 81 6.05 -19.38 22.25
CA ASP A 81 5.27 -20.53 22.64
C ASP A 81 4.82 -21.23 21.35
N GLU A 82 5.00 -22.54 21.21
CA GLU A 82 4.60 -23.26 19.98
C GLU A 82 3.10 -23.00 19.68
N ASN A 83 2.30 -22.80 20.74
CA ASN A 83 0.92 -22.36 20.69
C ASN A 83 0.71 -20.98 20.05
N GLN A 84 1.64 -20.04 20.18
CA GLN A 84 1.55 -18.71 19.58
C GLN A 84 2.03 -18.70 18.12
N GLU A 85 3.05 -19.49 17.77
CA GLU A 85 3.46 -19.67 16.36
C GLU A 85 2.33 -20.31 15.54
N ASN A 86 1.64 -21.32 16.11
CA ASN A 86 0.49 -21.99 15.49
C ASN A 86 -0.73 -21.07 15.28
N LYS A 87 -0.88 -19.99 16.06
CA LYS A 87 -1.94 -18.98 15.82
C LYS A 87 -1.59 -18.01 14.69
N LEU A 88 -0.30 -17.73 14.47
CA LEU A 88 0.16 -16.76 13.47
C LEU A 88 0.26 -17.37 12.07
N VAL A 89 0.54 -18.67 11.98
CA VAL A 89 0.71 -19.40 10.73
C VAL A 89 -0.20 -20.63 10.72
N VAL A 90 -1.08 -20.70 9.74
CA VAL A 90 -1.97 -21.84 9.51
C VAL A 90 -1.54 -22.55 8.23
N ASN A 91 -1.02 -23.75 8.36
CA ASN A 91 -0.62 -24.58 7.22
C ASN A 91 -1.75 -25.54 6.85
N LEU A 92 -2.46 -25.25 5.75
CA LEU A 92 -3.48 -26.09 5.13
C LEU A 92 -2.93 -26.87 3.92
N SER A 93 -1.63 -26.72 3.64
CA SER A 93 -0.96 -27.40 2.54
C SER A 93 -0.46 -28.79 2.94
N THR A 94 -0.20 -29.64 1.97
CA THR A 94 0.47 -30.94 2.16
C THR A 94 1.98 -30.78 2.32
N VAL A 95 2.51 -29.56 2.20
CA VAL A 95 3.94 -29.27 2.28
C VAL A 95 4.31 -29.05 3.75
N GLU A 96 5.27 -29.83 4.25
CA GLU A 96 5.84 -29.61 5.57
C GLU A 96 6.73 -28.38 5.58
N LEU A 97 6.43 -27.44 6.48
CA LEU A 97 7.21 -26.22 6.64
C LEU A 97 8.34 -26.45 7.62
N THR A 98 9.55 -26.05 7.24
CA THR A 98 10.68 -26.07 8.18
C THR A 98 10.46 -25.03 9.28
N LYS A 99 11.10 -25.22 10.43
CA LYS A 99 11.03 -24.25 11.54
C LYS A 99 11.41 -22.82 11.11
N ALA A 100 12.41 -22.68 10.24
CA ALA A 100 12.82 -21.37 9.72
C ALA A 100 11.74 -20.75 8.81
N GLN A 101 11.06 -21.55 7.99
CA GLN A 101 9.96 -21.09 7.14
C GLN A 101 8.75 -20.64 7.99
N THR A 102 8.37 -21.42 9.00
CA THR A 102 7.30 -21.05 9.94
C THR A 102 7.63 -19.74 10.66
N GLN A 103 8.85 -19.55 11.15
CA GLN A 103 9.28 -18.30 11.79
C GLN A 103 9.22 -17.08 10.85
N VAL A 104 9.60 -17.25 9.57
CA VAL A 104 9.50 -16.17 8.57
C VAL A 104 8.05 -15.76 8.38
N LEU A 105 7.13 -16.73 8.26
CA LEU A 105 5.70 -16.45 8.10
C LEU A 105 5.09 -15.84 9.38
N ALA A 106 5.55 -16.27 10.56
CA ALA A 106 5.09 -15.78 11.86
C ALA A 106 5.46 -14.30 12.12
N PHE A 107 6.46 -13.75 11.43
CA PHE A 107 6.69 -12.30 11.42
C PHE A 107 5.49 -11.50 10.90
N GLY A 108 4.64 -12.15 10.09
CA GLY A 108 3.41 -11.60 9.56
C GLY A 108 3.60 -10.79 8.27
N PRO A 109 2.49 -10.52 7.55
CA PRO A 109 2.52 -9.95 6.19
C PRO A 109 3.14 -8.55 6.12
N LYS A 110 3.03 -7.77 7.20
CA LYS A 110 3.52 -6.38 7.27
C LYS A 110 5.03 -6.31 7.56
N PHE A 111 5.68 -7.39 7.98
CA PHE A 111 7.10 -7.35 8.30
C PHE A 111 7.94 -6.99 7.07
N CYS A 112 8.82 -6.01 7.22
CA CYS A 112 9.79 -5.61 6.21
C CYS A 112 11.18 -6.17 6.52
N PRO A 113 11.72 -7.10 5.69
CA PRO A 113 13.12 -7.50 5.74
C PRO A 113 14.05 -6.34 5.43
N THR A 114 15.22 -6.29 6.07
CA THR A 114 16.22 -5.26 5.77
C THR A 114 16.70 -5.39 4.31
N PRO A 115 16.60 -4.33 3.48
CA PRO A 115 17.23 -4.32 2.16
C PRO A 115 18.75 -4.45 2.28
N LYS A 116 19.38 -5.17 1.34
CA LYS A 116 20.86 -5.30 1.30
C LYS A 116 21.54 -4.15 0.58
N THR A 117 20.81 -3.47 -0.30
CA THR A 117 21.29 -2.40 -1.16
C THR A 117 20.29 -1.26 -1.17
N ILE A 118 20.73 -0.10 -1.64
CA ILE A 118 19.88 1.05 -1.94
C ILE A 118 19.52 1.00 -3.42
N ASP A 119 18.27 1.27 -3.75
CA ASP A 119 17.85 1.55 -5.12
C ASP A 119 18.12 3.04 -5.40
N ILE A 120 19.33 3.32 -5.89
CA ILE A 120 19.81 4.69 -6.09
C ILE A 120 18.97 5.40 -7.16
N GLN A 121 18.63 4.72 -8.25
CA GLN A 121 17.80 5.28 -9.32
C GLN A 121 16.43 5.69 -8.79
N LYS A 122 15.82 4.82 -7.96
CA LYS A 122 14.53 5.16 -7.35
C LYS A 122 14.66 6.36 -6.40
N LEU A 123 15.74 6.43 -5.64
CA LEU A 123 16.00 7.54 -4.72
C LEU A 123 16.21 8.86 -5.46
N GLU A 124 16.94 8.87 -6.58
CA GLU A 124 17.09 10.03 -7.47
C GLU A 124 15.75 10.50 -8.01
N SER A 125 14.95 9.57 -8.53
CA SER A 125 13.59 9.85 -9.02
C SER A 125 12.70 10.44 -7.92
N ASP A 126 12.74 9.88 -6.71
CA ASP A 126 11.94 10.37 -5.57
C ASP A 126 12.40 11.77 -5.08
N ILE A 127 13.70 12.06 -5.13
CA ILE A 127 14.25 13.39 -4.81
C ILE A 127 13.89 14.40 -5.90
N GLY A 128 13.97 14.00 -7.17
CA GLY A 128 13.54 14.81 -8.32
C GLY A 128 12.08 15.22 -8.19
N GLU A 129 11.20 14.29 -7.83
CA GLU A 129 9.78 14.58 -7.55
C GLU A 129 9.59 15.55 -6.37
N GLY A 130 10.45 15.48 -5.35
CA GLY A 130 10.48 16.46 -4.27
C GLY A 130 10.86 17.86 -4.76
N CYS A 131 11.90 17.96 -5.61
CA CYS A 131 12.33 19.21 -6.22
C CYS A 131 11.24 19.80 -7.13
N ARG A 132 10.58 18.96 -7.94
CA ARG A 132 9.44 19.35 -8.77
C ARG A 132 8.32 19.98 -7.95
N LYS A 133 8.02 19.44 -6.77
CA LYS A 133 7.02 20.03 -5.86
C LYS A 133 7.45 21.38 -5.29
N VAL A 134 8.74 21.57 -5.02
CA VAL A 134 9.27 22.89 -4.60
C VAL A 134 9.12 23.89 -5.74
N ARG A 135 9.48 23.52 -6.98
CA ARG A 135 9.27 24.34 -8.18
C ARG A 135 7.81 24.70 -8.40
N LEU A 136 6.90 23.74 -8.28
CA LEU A 136 5.46 24.00 -8.38
C LEU A 136 4.99 24.97 -7.30
N LYS A 137 5.51 24.85 -6.08
CA LYS A 137 5.13 25.75 -4.98
C LYS A 137 5.61 27.19 -5.22
N GLU A 138 6.79 27.37 -5.81
CA GLU A 138 7.30 28.69 -6.24
C GLU A 138 6.47 29.25 -7.39
N LEU A 139 6.24 28.46 -8.44
CA LEU A 139 5.52 28.89 -9.63
C LEU A 139 4.12 29.45 -9.32
N PHE A 140 3.42 28.83 -8.37
CA PHE A 140 2.07 29.21 -7.95
C PHE A 140 2.05 30.00 -6.62
N TYR A 141 3.17 30.61 -6.23
CA TYR A 141 3.21 31.40 -5.01
C TYR A 141 2.43 32.72 -5.15
N ASP A 142 2.70 33.46 -6.23
CA ASP A 142 2.11 34.78 -6.51
C ASP A 142 0.75 34.72 -7.23
N SER A 143 0.32 33.53 -7.65
CA SER A 143 -1.01 33.38 -8.24
C SER A 143 -2.08 33.63 -7.17
N GLU A 144 -2.98 34.59 -7.42
CA GLU A 144 -4.18 34.82 -6.62
C GLU A 144 -4.93 33.48 -6.51
N ARG A 145 -4.90 32.88 -5.32
CA ARG A 145 -5.68 31.69 -5.03
C ARG A 145 -6.99 32.15 -4.43
N ASP A 146 -8.07 32.06 -5.21
CA ASP A 146 -9.43 32.20 -4.70
C ASP A 146 -9.58 31.43 -3.37
N GLU A 147 -10.15 32.08 -2.37
CA GLU A 147 -10.42 31.51 -1.04
C GLU A 147 -11.19 30.18 -1.12
N GLU A 148 -12.04 30.00 -2.14
CA GLU A 148 -12.79 28.77 -2.42
C GLU A 148 -11.92 27.63 -2.99
N VAL A 149 -10.81 27.94 -3.67
CA VAL A 149 -9.89 26.98 -4.34
C VAL A 149 -8.86 26.40 -3.35
N LYS A 150 -8.89 26.79 -2.07
CA LYS A 150 -7.99 26.28 -1.02
C LYS A 150 -8.10 24.77 -0.76
N LYS A 151 -9.12 24.08 -1.27
CA LYS A 151 -9.24 22.62 -1.21
C LYS A 151 -8.87 22.00 -2.54
N THR A 152 -7.83 21.16 -2.55
CA THR A 152 -7.55 20.29 -3.69
C THR A 152 -8.83 19.49 -4.02
N PRO A 153 -9.32 19.54 -5.27
CA PRO A 153 -10.51 18.80 -5.67
C PRO A 153 -10.37 17.32 -5.31
N LYS A 154 -11.47 16.66 -4.93
CA LYS A 154 -11.44 15.22 -4.61
C LYS A 154 -11.04 14.38 -5.83
N PHE A 155 -11.47 14.81 -7.01
CA PHE A 155 -11.23 14.14 -8.29
C PHE A 155 -10.40 15.04 -9.19
N TYR A 156 -9.12 14.78 -9.28
CA TYR A 156 -8.22 15.48 -10.18
C TYR A 156 -7.19 14.50 -10.74
N LYS A 157 -6.81 14.73 -12.00
CA LYS A 157 -5.70 14.01 -12.61
C LYS A 157 -4.40 14.68 -12.14
N PRO A 158 -3.48 13.96 -11.46
CA PRO A 158 -2.18 14.52 -11.13
C PRO A 158 -1.48 15.02 -12.39
N THR A 159 -0.92 16.23 -12.34
CA THR A 159 -0.26 16.82 -13.50
C THR A 159 1.12 16.21 -13.69
N GLY A 160 1.42 15.79 -14.92
CA GLY A 160 2.77 15.47 -15.38
C GLY A 160 3.57 16.71 -15.78
N TYR A 161 3.04 17.91 -15.49
CA TYR A 161 3.70 19.17 -15.80
C TYR A 161 4.99 19.29 -15.00
N GLU A 162 6.07 19.57 -15.72
CA GLU A 162 7.39 19.91 -15.16
C GLU A 162 7.57 21.43 -15.27
N PRO A 163 7.68 22.15 -14.15
CA PRO A 163 7.93 23.59 -14.19
C PRO A 163 9.27 23.92 -14.89
N PRO A 164 9.35 25.03 -15.64
CA PRO A 164 10.61 25.51 -16.18
C PRO A 164 11.66 25.68 -15.09
N THR A 165 12.87 25.19 -15.34
CA THR A 165 14.01 25.37 -14.44
C THR A 165 14.59 26.77 -14.59
N GLY A 166 15.17 27.30 -13.51
CA GLY A 166 15.92 28.56 -13.55
C GLY A 166 15.10 29.84 -13.34
N ARG A 167 13.83 29.71 -12.94
CA ARG A 167 12.98 30.85 -12.54
C ARG A 167 13.51 31.57 -11.30
N ASP A 168 14.00 30.80 -10.33
CA ASP A 168 14.64 31.30 -9.11
C ASP A 168 15.98 30.60 -8.90
N ILE A 169 17.05 31.40 -8.78
CA ILE A 169 18.43 30.91 -8.65
C ILE A 169 18.64 30.18 -7.32
N THR A 170 18.06 30.68 -6.24
CA THR A 170 18.17 30.08 -4.90
C THR A 170 17.50 28.71 -4.87
N LEU A 171 16.32 28.58 -5.49
CA LEU A 171 15.58 27.34 -5.63
C LEU A 171 16.37 26.31 -6.43
N GLU A 172 16.92 26.69 -7.59
CA GLU A 172 17.69 25.74 -8.41
C GLU A 172 18.98 25.34 -7.71
N THR A 173 19.66 26.30 -7.06
CA THR A 173 20.84 26.01 -6.22
C THR A 173 20.49 25.05 -5.09
N TYR A 174 19.31 25.21 -4.46
CA TYR A 174 18.81 24.29 -3.44
C TYR A 174 18.62 22.88 -4.00
N CYS A 175 17.90 22.74 -5.11
CA CYS A 175 17.63 21.45 -5.75
C CYS A 175 18.91 20.75 -6.23
N GLN A 176 19.79 21.49 -6.90
CA GLN A 176 21.10 21.01 -7.34
C GLN A 176 21.97 20.61 -6.14
N SER A 177 21.97 21.38 -5.05
CA SER A 177 22.71 21.03 -3.83
C SER A 177 22.24 19.73 -3.20
N VAL A 178 20.93 19.45 -3.20
CA VAL A 178 20.38 18.15 -2.73
C VAL A 178 20.88 17.02 -3.64
N GLN A 179 20.87 17.21 -4.96
CA GLN A 179 21.36 16.23 -5.94
C GLN A 179 22.87 15.99 -5.82
N CYS A 180 23.68 17.04 -5.69
CA CYS A 180 25.13 16.93 -5.48
C CYS A 180 25.46 16.19 -4.18
N LYS A 181 24.74 16.49 -3.08
CA LYS A 181 24.89 15.74 -1.82
C LYS A 181 24.57 14.25 -2.00
N LEU A 182 23.55 13.92 -2.79
CA LEU A 182 23.23 12.54 -3.12
C LEU A 182 24.36 11.88 -3.91
N GLN A 183 24.91 12.56 -4.93
CA GLN A 183 26.00 12.02 -5.74
C GLN A 183 27.23 11.70 -4.89
N ASN A 184 27.67 12.65 -4.05
CA ASN A 184 28.78 12.44 -3.10
C ASN A 184 28.50 11.28 -2.12
N TYR A 185 27.24 11.09 -1.73
CA TYR A 185 26.86 9.99 -0.86
C TYR A 185 27.00 8.63 -1.55
N LYS A 186 26.70 8.52 -2.85
CA LYS A 186 26.90 7.27 -3.62
C LYS A 186 28.36 6.84 -3.60
N ASP A 187 29.26 7.80 -3.78
CA ASP A 187 30.70 7.54 -3.85
C ASP A 187 31.28 7.10 -2.49
N SER A 188 30.64 7.51 -1.39
CA SER A 188 31.10 7.24 -0.02
C SER A 188 30.87 5.81 0.49
N LYS A 189 30.19 4.93 -0.27
CA LYS A 189 29.84 3.53 0.10
C LYS A 189 29.33 3.38 1.54
N PRO A 190 28.02 3.58 1.81
CA PRO A 190 27.49 3.56 3.16
C PRO A 190 27.74 2.23 3.89
N ASN A 191 28.05 2.33 5.18
CA ASN A 191 28.34 1.18 6.03
C ASN A 191 27.18 0.16 6.03
N PRO A 192 27.47 -1.15 5.94
CA PRO A 192 26.45 -2.18 5.98
C PRO A 192 25.59 -2.08 7.24
N THR A 193 24.27 -2.12 7.06
CA THR A 193 23.34 -2.17 8.19
C THR A 193 23.17 -3.59 8.71
N LYS A 194 22.85 -3.72 9.98
CA LYS A 194 22.60 -5.04 10.58
C LYS A 194 21.32 -5.64 10.00
N ASP A 195 21.44 -6.88 9.54
CA ASP A 195 20.31 -7.65 9.07
C ASP A 195 19.31 -7.96 10.19
N ASN A 196 18.02 -7.78 9.89
CA ASN A 196 16.95 -8.09 10.84
C ASN A 196 16.45 -9.54 10.76
N MET A 197 17.01 -10.33 9.85
CA MET A 197 16.76 -11.78 9.69
C MET A 197 18.07 -12.57 9.84
N THR A 198 17.98 -13.83 10.28
CA THR A 198 19.11 -14.77 10.26
C THR A 198 19.41 -15.26 8.83
N LYS A 199 20.56 -15.91 8.63
CA LYS A 199 20.90 -16.53 7.35
C LYS A 199 19.84 -17.58 6.96
N ASP A 200 19.48 -18.46 7.89
CA ASP A 200 18.47 -19.51 7.68
C ASP A 200 17.11 -18.93 7.35
N GLN A 201 16.68 -17.85 8.02
CA GLN A 201 15.43 -17.15 7.70
C GLN A 201 15.45 -16.52 6.30
N ARG A 202 16.60 -16.01 5.84
CA ARG A 202 16.71 -15.51 4.47
C ARG A 202 16.68 -16.62 3.43
N THR A 203 17.30 -17.76 3.72
CA THR A 203 17.24 -18.95 2.86
C THR A 203 15.80 -19.45 2.80
N ALA A 204 15.14 -19.63 3.95
CA ALA A 204 13.74 -20.02 4.05
C ALA A 204 12.79 -19.07 3.27
N MET A 205 13.02 -17.76 3.34
CA MET A 205 12.22 -16.80 2.56
C MET A 205 12.41 -16.97 1.04
N LYS A 206 13.63 -17.32 0.58
CA LYS A 206 13.88 -17.60 -0.84
C LYS A 206 13.23 -18.91 -1.27
N GLU A 207 13.32 -19.95 -0.43
CA GLU A 207 12.66 -21.25 -0.67
C GLU A 207 11.14 -21.08 -0.76
N LEU A 208 10.52 -20.41 0.21
CA LEU A 208 9.07 -20.13 0.18
C LEU A 208 8.67 -19.36 -1.09
N LYS A 209 9.49 -18.37 -1.49
CA LYS A 209 9.24 -17.64 -2.73
C LYS A 209 9.33 -18.55 -3.96
N GLN A 210 10.26 -19.49 -3.96
CA GLN A 210 10.42 -20.46 -5.04
C GLN A 210 9.23 -21.43 -5.10
N LYS A 211 8.79 -21.99 -3.96
CA LYS A 211 7.59 -22.85 -3.88
C LYS A 211 6.32 -22.14 -4.36
N VAL A 212 6.16 -20.84 -4.04
CA VAL A 212 5.07 -20.02 -4.57
C VAL A 212 5.19 -19.84 -6.08
N LYS A 213 6.39 -19.56 -6.58
CA LYS A 213 6.66 -19.39 -8.00
C LYS A 213 6.37 -20.68 -8.80
N GLU A 214 6.73 -21.82 -8.24
CA GLU A 214 6.48 -23.17 -8.77
C GLU A 214 5.02 -23.61 -8.65
N ARG A 215 4.14 -22.77 -8.09
CA ARG A 215 2.73 -23.10 -7.83
C ARG A 215 2.54 -24.35 -6.96
N GLU A 216 3.51 -24.69 -6.10
CA GLU A 216 3.34 -25.76 -5.10
C GLU A 216 2.40 -25.29 -3.99
N ILE A 217 2.65 -24.07 -3.49
CA ILE A 217 1.87 -23.44 -2.43
C ILE A 217 1.41 -22.05 -2.82
N ARG A 218 0.30 -21.62 -2.22
CA ARG A 218 -0.15 -20.22 -2.19
C ARG A 218 -0.08 -19.73 -0.75
N ILE A 219 0.57 -18.59 -0.55
CA ILE A 219 0.64 -17.92 0.74
C ILE A 219 -0.26 -16.69 0.69
N SER A 220 -1.17 -16.56 1.66
CA SER A 220 -2.14 -15.47 1.70
C SER A 220 -2.43 -15.06 3.15
N LYS A 221 -3.08 -13.91 3.33
CA LYS A 221 -3.66 -13.54 4.63
C LYS A 221 -5.00 -14.28 4.82
N ALA A 222 -5.31 -14.66 6.05
CA ALA A 222 -6.65 -15.09 6.42
C ALA A 222 -7.66 -13.94 6.21
N ASP A 223 -8.92 -14.31 5.97
CA ASP A 223 -10.04 -13.35 5.87
C ASP A 223 -10.22 -12.53 7.16
N LYS A 224 -10.14 -13.21 8.32
CA LYS A 224 -10.27 -12.63 9.66
C LYS A 224 -9.13 -13.14 10.56
N GLY A 225 -8.76 -12.37 11.57
CA GLY A 225 -7.78 -12.78 12.61
C GLY A 225 -6.29 -12.59 12.28
N GLY A 226 -5.95 -12.10 11.09
CA GLY A 226 -4.59 -11.63 10.76
C GLY A 226 -3.52 -12.72 10.53
N ALA A 227 -3.89 -14.00 10.63
CA ALA A 227 -3.00 -15.12 10.40
C ALA A 227 -2.51 -15.22 8.95
N VAL A 228 -1.33 -15.82 8.76
CA VAL A 228 -0.79 -16.19 7.45
C VAL A 228 -1.21 -17.62 7.13
N VAL A 229 -1.84 -17.83 5.98
CA VAL A 229 -2.33 -19.13 5.54
C VAL A 229 -1.51 -19.63 4.36
N VAL A 230 -0.98 -20.84 4.50
CA VAL A 230 -0.31 -21.59 3.43
C VAL A 230 -1.26 -22.69 2.97
N GLN A 231 -1.53 -22.77 1.66
CA GLN A 231 -2.44 -23.76 1.08
C GLN A 231 -1.86 -24.30 -0.23
N ASN A 232 -2.21 -25.51 -0.63
CA ASN A 232 -1.84 -26.03 -1.95
C ASN A 232 -2.41 -25.09 -3.03
N CYS A 233 -1.60 -24.71 -4.03
CA CYS A 233 -2.06 -23.81 -5.08
C CYS A 233 -3.24 -24.43 -5.87
N GLU A 234 -3.17 -25.74 -6.13
CA GLU A 234 -4.24 -26.46 -6.84
C GLU A 234 -5.57 -26.44 -6.08
N LYS A 235 -5.54 -26.69 -4.76
CA LYS A 235 -6.77 -26.62 -3.92
C LYS A 235 -7.40 -25.23 -3.97
N TYR A 236 -6.58 -24.17 -3.94
CA TYR A 236 -7.03 -22.79 -4.11
C TYR A 236 -7.71 -22.57 -5.47
N ILE A 237 -7.11 -23.09 -6.56
CA ILE A 237 -7.68 -22.96 -7.92
C ILE A 237 -9.03 -23.67 -8.00
N GLN A 238 -9.14 -24.89 -7.47
CA GLN A 238 -10.39 -25.65 -7.48
C GLN A 238 -11.49 -24.98 -6.67
N GLU A 239 -11.16 -24.47 -5.49
CA GLU A 239 -12.08 -23.71 -4.63
C GLU A 239 -12.61 -22.45 -5.34
N ALA A 240 -11.71 -21.67 -5.95
CA ALA A 240 -12.08 -20.49 -6.73
C ALA A 240 -12.97 -20.85 -7.92
N LYS A 241 -12.62 -21.88 -8.70
CA LYS A 241 -13.43 -22.35 -9.84
C LYS A 241 -14.80 -22.86 -9.41
N THR A 242 -14.90 -23.50 -8.24
CA THR A 242 -16.19 -23.95 -7.70
C THR A 242 -17.15 -22.78 -7.48
N GLN A 243 -16.65 -21.64 -6.99
CA GLN A 243 -17.45 -20.42 -6.87
C GLN A 243 -17.79 -19.80 -8.23
N LEU A 244 -16.80 -19.72 -9.13
CA LEU A 244 -16.96 -19.09 -10.46
C LEU A 244 -17.86 -19.89 -11.42
N ASN A 245 -18.01 -21.19 -11.19
CA ASN A 245 -18.91 -22.06 -11.94
C ASN A 245 -20.37 -21.96 -11.47
N ASN A 246 -20.69 -21.12 -10.49
CA ASN A 246 -22.08 -20.91 -10.06
C ASN A 246 -22.82 -19.99 -11.06
N PRO A 247 -23.76 -20.53 -11.88
CA PRO A 247 -24.43 -19.77 -12.92
C PRO A 247 -25.42 -18.73 -12.38
N LEU A 248 -25.73 -18.76 -11.08
CA LEU A 248 -26.56 -17.73 -10.46
C LEU A 248 -25.82 -16.40 -10.32
N HIS A 249 -24.48 -16.43 -10.19
CA HIS A 249 -23.68 -15.24 -9.90
C HIS A 249 -22.73 -14.86 -11.04
N TYR A 250 -22.23 -15.84 -11.79
CA TYR A 250 -21.16 -15.62 -12.76
C TYR A 250 -21.47 -16.30 -14.08
N THR A 251 -20.97 -15.69 -15.16
CA THR A 251 -20.91 -16.31 -16.48
C THR A 251 -19.50 -16.22 -17.04
N LYS A 252 -19.07 -17.27 -17.74
CA LYS A 252 -17.76 -17.31 -18.40
C LYS A 252 -17.89 -16.65 -19.77
N LEU A 253 -16.99 -15.71 -20.07
CA LEU A 253 -16.95 -15.02 -21.36
C LEU A 253 -15.98 -15.70 -22.33
N THR A 254 -16.29 -15.64 -23.62
CA THR A 254 -15.41 -16.17 -24.69
C THR A 254 -14.29 -15.21 -25.07
N LYS A 255 -14.44 -13.92 -24.77
CA LYS A 255 -13.50 -12.85 -25.12
C LYS A 255 -13.43 -11.81 -24.00
N ASP A 256 -12.27 -11.17 -23.88
CA ASP A 256 -12.10 -10.01 -23.00
C ASP A 256 -12.80 -8.78 -23.62
N THR A 257 -13.75 -8.21 -22.89
CA THR A 257 -14.53 -7.02 -23.29
C THR A 257 -14.00 -5.72 -22.69
N THR A 258 -12.87 -5.75 -21.97
CA THR A 258 -12.31 -4.58 -21.25
C THR A 258 -12.22 -3.33 -22.11
N SER A 259 -11.69 -3.43 -23.34
CA SER A 259 -11.58 -2.27 -24.25
C SER A 259 -12.94 -1.66 -24.60
N HIS A 260 -13.95 -2.49 -24.84
CA HIS A 260 -15.31 -2.01 -25.11
C HIS A 260 -15.94 -1.32 -23.88
N ILE A 261 -15.68 -1.85 -22.69
CA ILE A 261 -16.13 -1.24 -21.43
C ILE A 261 -15.43 0.12 -21.22
N VAL A 262 -14.16 0.27 -21.60
CA VAL A 262 -13.48 1.59 -21.54
C VAL A 262 -14.12 2.59 -22.47
N GLN A 263 -14.43 2.21 -23.71
CA GLN A 263 -15.07 3.09 -24.68
C GLN A 263 -16.43 3.58 -24.18
N THR A 264 -17.26 2.66 -23.67
CA THR A 264 -18.58 3.00 -23.11
C THR A 264 -18.47 3.81 -21.82
N SER A 265 -17.54 3.48 -20.92
CA SER A 265 -17.25 4.30 -19.73
C SER A 265 -16.82 5.72 -20.09
N ASN A 266 -15.93 5.89 -21.09
CA ASN A 266 -15.46 7.20 -21.53
C ASN A 266 -16.57 8.00 -22.22
N ALA A 267 -17.47 7.34 -22.96
CA ALA A 267 -18.65 7.98 -23.54
C ALA A 267 -19.61 8.49 -22.45
N ILE A 268 -19.81 7.73 -21.37
CA ILE A 268 -20.56 8.19 -20.19
C ILE A 268 -19.90 9.42 -19.57
N VAL A 269 -18.57 9.41 -19.39
CA VAL A 269 -17.84 10.57 -18.85
C VAL A 269 -18.00 11.81 -19.72
N ALA A 270 -17.99 11.65 -21.05
CA ALA A 270 -18.24 12.75 -21.99
C ALA A 270 -19.66 13.30 -21.84
N ASP A 271 -20.68 12.44 -21.83
CA ASP A 271 -22.09 12.81 -21.65
C ASP A 271 -22.33 13.55 -20.31
N LEU A 272 -21.69 13.09 -19.22
CA LEU A 272 -21.75 13.76 -17.91
C LEU A 272 -21.18 15.17 -17.97
N TYR A 273 -20.07 15.37 -18.68
CA TYR A 273 -19.45 16.68 -18.81
C TYR A 273 -20.29 17.62 -19.69
N ASP A 274 -20.78 17.11 -20.83
CA ASP A 274 -21.56 17.89 -21.79
C ASP A 274 -22.88 18.36 -21.18
N LYS A 275 -23.48 17.56 -20.28
CA LYS A 275 -24.66 17.93 -19.49
C LYS A 275 -24.37 18.88 -18.33
N GLY A 276 -23.10 19.07 -17.95
CA GLY A 276 -22.70 19.84 -16.78
C GLY A 276 -22.99 19.14 -15.46
N ASP A 277 -22.98 17.79 -15.45
CA ASP A 277 -23.09 16.96 -14.24
C ASP A 277 -21.74 16.77 -13.53
N ILE A 278 -20.64 16.97 -14.25
CA ILE A 278 -19.28 17.00 -13.71
C ILE A 278 -18.48 18.17 -14.30
N ASP A 279 -17.54 18.70 -13.54
CA ASP A 279 -16.61 19.72 -14.03
C ASP A 279 -15.48 19.13 -14.90
N LYS A 280 -14.72 20.02 -15.55
CA LYS A 280 -13.60 19.63 -16.42
C LYS A 280 -12.52 18.84 -15.68
N THR A 281 -12.22 19.24 -14.44
CA THR A 281 -11.20 18.59 -13.60
C THR A 281 -11.56 17.12 -13.31
N THR A 282 -12.84 16.89 -13.02
CA THR A 282 -13.42 15.58 -12.76
C THR A 282 -13.49 14.76 -14.03
N LYS A 283 -13.85 15.35 -15.18
CA LYS A 283 -13.79 14.70 -16.50
C LYS A 283 -12.38 14.19 -16.79
N ASP A 284 -11.38 15.07 -16.73
CA ASP A 284 -9.99 14.73 -17.03
C ASP A 284 -9.45 13.63 -16.12
N TRP A 285 -9.91 13.60 -14.86
CA TRP A 285 -9.65 12.51 -13.93
C TRP A 285 -10.40 11.23 -14.31
N ALA A 286 -11.69 11.30 -14.65
CA ALA A 286 -12.57 10.17 -14.86
C ALA A 286 -12.29 9.40 -16.16
N VAL A 287 -11.77 10.06 -17.18
CA VAL A 287 -11.37 9.42 -18.45
C VAL A 287 -10.33 8.33 -18.20
N THR A 288 -10.59 7.12 -18.71
CA THR A 288 -9.69 5.97 -18.61
C THR A 288 -8.84 5.86 -19.86
N ASP A 289 -7.52 5.77 -19.68
CA ASP A 289 -6.56 5.55 -20.77
C ASP A 289 -6.53 4.07 -21.14
N GLU A 290 -6.89 3.76 -22.39
CA GLU A 290 -6.89 2.41 -22.94
C GLU A 290 -5.51 1.73 -22.86
N ASN A 291 -4.42 2.49 -22.83
CA ASN A 291 -3.06 1.95 -22.72
C ASN A 291 -2.66 1.57 -21.29
N ASN A 292 -3.45 1.98 -20.29
CA ASN A 292 -3.16 1.81 -18.86
C ASN A 292 -4.27 1.07 -18.10
N VAL A 293 -5.31 0.59 -18.80
CA VAL A 293 -6.39 -0.19 -18.22
C VAL A 293 -5.99 -1.66 -18.06
N GLN A 294 -6.51 -2.31 -17.03
CA GLN A 294 -6.43 -3.76 -16.85
C GLN A 294 -7.82 -4.33 -16.59
N CYS A 295 -8.07 -5.53 -17.13
CA CYS A 295 -9.22 -6.32 -16.69
C CYS A 295 -9.10 -6.56 -15.18
N HIS A 296 -10.23 -6.51 -14.46
CA HIS A 296 -10.23 -6.75 -13.02
C HIS A 296 -9.71 -8.16 -12.71
N ARG A 297 -9.30 -8.38 -11.46
CA ARG A 297 -8.67 -9.64 -11.04
C ARG A 297 -9.40 -10.29 -9.87
N PHE A 298 -9.77 -11.54 -10.03
CA PHE A 298 -10.38 -12.33 -8.97
C PHE A 298 -9.33 -13.02 -8.10
N TYR A 299 -9.54 -13.02 -6.79
CA TYR A 299 -8.81 -13.88 -5.86
C TYR A 299 -9.65 -14.17 -4.63
N THR A 300 -9.35 -15.26 -3.92
CA THR A 300 -10.02 -15.59 -2.66
C THR A 300 -9.12 -15.41 -1.42
N LEU A 301 -9.74 -15.03 -0.30
CA LEU A 301 -9.12 -15.01 1.03
C LEU A 301 -9.68 -16.16 1.90
N PRO A 302 -8.83 -17.04 2.48
CA PRO A 302 -9.30 -18.19 3.23
C PRO A 302 -10.02 -17.81 4.53
N LYS A 303 -11.27 -18.27 4.69
CA LYS A 303 -12.09 -18.10 5.89
C LYS A 303 -11.84 -19.21 6.92
N ILE A 304 -10.62 -19.26 7.45
CA ILE A 304 -10.18 -20.27 8.44
C ILE A 304 -11.03 -20.33 9.73
N HIS A 305 -11.84 -19.29 10.00
CA HIS A 305 -12.76 -19.23 11.12
C HIS A 305 -14.09 -19.98 10.88
N LYS A 306 -14.33 -20.46 9.65
CA LYS A 306 -15.52 -21.26 9.30
C LYS A 306 -15.19 -22.76 9.28
N SER A 307 -14.07 -23.13 8.68
CA SER A 307 -13.57 -24.51 8.67
C SER A 307 -12.07 -24.49 8.35
N LEU A 308 -11.32 -25.45 8.92
CA LEU A 308 -9.92 -25.70 8.58
C LEU A 308 -9.76 -26.82 7.54
N THR A 309 -10.73 -27.73 7.42
CA THR A 309 -10.65 -28.88 6.51
C THR A 309 -11.08 -28.49 5.09
N ASN A 310 -12.26 -27.89 4.96
CA ASN A 310 -12.81 -27.34 3.72
C ASN A 310 -12.93 -25.82 3.87
N THR A 311 -11.78 -25.14 3.90
CA THR A 311 -11.73 -23.70 4.15
C THR A 311 -12.32 -22.94 2.96
N PRO A 312 -13.49 -22.27 3.09
CA PRO A 312 -14.06 -21.53 1.98
C PRO A 312 -13.31 -20.20 1.77
N GLY A 313 -13.25 -19.75 0.54
CA GLY A 313 -12.67 -18.46 0.15
C GLY A 313 -13.69 -17.32 0.22
N ARG A 314 -13.27 -16.13 0.66
CA ARG A 314 -14.01 -14.88 0.38
C ARG A 314 -13.63 -14.42 -1.03
N PRO A 315 -14.56 -14.38 -2.00
CA PRO A 315 -14.27 -13.85 -3.33
C PRO A 315 -14.01 -12.34 -3.27
N ILE A 316 -12.97 -11.87 -3.94
CA ILE A 316 -12.63 -10.46 -4.09
C ILE A 316 -12.30 -10.19 -5.55
N VAL A 317 -12.88 -9.13 -6.11
CA VAL A 317 -12.56 -8.62 -7.45
C VAL A 317 -11.80 -7.31 -7.28
N SER A 318 -10.51 -7.33 -7.59
CA SER A 318 -9.65 -6.14 -7.53
C SER A 318 -9.94 -5.22 -8.72
N GLY A 319 -10.58 -4.09 -8.45
CA GLY A 319 -10.90 -3.04 -9.42
C GLY A 319 -9.77 -2.07 -9.77
N VAL A 320 -8.56 -2.26 -9.25
CA VAL A 320 -7.44 -1.29 -9.42
C VAL A 320 -7.04 -1.18 -10.89
N ASN A 321 -7.03 0.06 -11.41
CA ASN A 321 -6.82 0.40 -12.82
C ASN A 321 -7.84 -0.27 -13.76
N GLY A 322 -9.02 -0.55 -13.24
CA GLY A 322 -10.10 -1.21 -13.96
C GLY A 322 -10.96 -0.26 -14.81
N PRO A 323 -11.70 -0.79 -15.80
CA PRO A 323 -12.48 0.02 -16.74
C PRO A 323 -13.67 0.78 -16.11
N THR A 324 -14.16 0.34 -14.95
CA THR A 324 -15.28 0.96 -14.22
C THR A 324 -14.89 1.59 -12.89
N GLU A 325 -13.60 1.55 -12.50
CA GLU A 325 -13.12 1.99 -11.18
C GLU A 325 -13.47 3.45 -10.88
N LYS A 326 -13.24 4.34 -11.85
CA LYS A 326 -13.43 5.78 -11.69
C LYS A 326 -14.90 6.17 -11.65
N LEU A 327 -15.72 5.58 -12.52
CA LEU A 327 -17.18 5.75 -12.48
C LEU A 327 -17.76 5.25 -11.15
N SER A 328 -17.28 4.10 -10.66
CA SER A 328 -17.68 3.58 -9.35
C SER A 328 -17.33 4.55 -8.20
N LYS A 329 -16.18 5.20 -8.25
CA LYS A 329 -15.80 6.25 -7.28
C LYS A 329 -16.67 7.51 -7.36
N LEU A 330 -17.16 7.88 -8.55
CA LEU A 330 -18.13 8.97 -8.72
C LEU A 330 -19.47 8.61 -8.09
N VAL A 331 -20.00 7.44 -8.43
CA VAL A 331 -21.26 6.95 -7.87
C VAL A 331 -21.16 6.88 -6.35
N ASP A 332 -20.09 6.28 -5.81
CA ASP A 332 -19.85 6.26 -4.37
C ASP A 332 -19.94 7.67 -3.77
N HIS A 333 -19.24 8.63 -4.37
CA HIS A 333 -19.24 10.01 -3.87
C HIS A 333 -20.61 10.67 -3.88
N TRP A 334 -21.41 10.49 -4.93
CA TRP A 334 -22.76 11.04 -5.02
C TRP A 334 -23.71 10.39 -4.01
N LEU A 335 -23.50 9.12 -3.65
CA LEU A 335 -24.34 8.40 -2.69
C LEU A 335 -23.94 8.62 -1.22
N GLN A 336 -22.74 9.15 -0.94
CA GLN A 336 -22.22 9.23 0.43
C GLN A 336 -23.11 10.00 1.40
N ASP A 337 -23.74 11.08 0.95
CA ASP A 337 -24.55 11.92 1.85
C ASP A 337 -25.89 11.24 2.15
N CYS A 338 -26.52 10.61 1.15
CA CYS A 338 -27.68 9.74 1.32
C CYS A 338 -27.40 8.57 2.29
N VAL A 339 -26.22 7.95 2.20
CA VAL A 339 -25.85 6.85 3.12
C VAL A 339 -25.76 7.34 4.57
N LYS A 340 -25.18 8.53 4.78
CA LYS A 340 -25.01 9.09 6.13
C LYS A 340 -26.31 9.64 6.73
N SER A 341 -27.33 9.94 5.92
CA SER A 341 -28.63 10.36 6.40
C SER A 341 -29.53 9.20 6.83
N VAL A 342 -29.17 7.96 6.52
CA VAL A 342 -29.93 6.77 6.95
C VAL A 342 -29.92 6.69 8.49
N PRO A 343 -31.08 6.62 9.17
CA PRO A 343 -31.15 6.63 10.64
C PRO A 343 -30.42 5.47 11.34
N SER A 344 -30.40 4.30 10.70
CA SER A 344 -29.71 3.11 11.22
C SER A 344 -28.20 3.14 11.01
N TYR A 345 -27.65 4.07 10.22
CA TYR A 345 -26.26 4.06 9.80
C TYR A 345 -25.27 4.25 10.97
N ILE A 346 -24.25 3.40 11.00
CA ILE A 346 -23.06 3.55 11.84
C ILE A 346 -21.84 3.74 10.95
N GLN A 347 -21.07 4.80 11.18
CA GLN A 347 -19.85 5.07 10.41
C GLN A 347 -18.69 4.14 10.80
N ASP A 348 -18.47 3.94 12.08
CA ASP A 348 -17.40 3.11 12.63
C ASP A 348 -17.62 2.83 14.13
N THR A 349 -16.72 2.07 14.75
CA THR A 349 -16.80 1.74 16.18
C THR A 349 -16.88 2.97 17.09
N THR A 350 -16.22 4.08 16.73
CA THR A 350 -16.27 5.31 17.53
C THR A 350 -17.66 5.92 17.50
N ASP A 351 -18.31 5.89 16.34
CA ASP A 351 -19.70 6.32 16.18
C ASP A 351 -20.64 5.47 17.03
N MET A 352 -20.50 4.14 16.97
CA MET A 352 -21.26 3.23 17.82
C MET A 352 -21.07 3.49 19.32
N LEU A 353 -19.85 3.78 19.77
CA LEU A 353 -19.59 4.13 21.17
C LEU A 353 -20.29 5.43 21.58
N ASN A 354 -20.32 6.43 20.69
CA ASN A 354 -21.09 7.65 20.93
C ASN A 354 -22.60 7.37 20.96
N THR A 355 -23.11 6.49 20.10
CA THR A 355 -24.52 6.05 20.13
C THR A 355 -24.86 5.33 21.42
N ILE A 356 -24.01 4.44 21.92
CA ILE A 356 -24.19 3.77 23.22
C ILE A 356 -24.22 4.79 24.36
N ASP A 357 -23.27 5.74 24.37
CA ASP A 357 -23.24 6.80 25.38
C ASP A 357 -24.54 7.65 25.31
N GLN A 358 -25.06 7.94 24.11
CA GLN A 358 -26.36 8.62 23.93
C GLN A 358 -27.53 7.80 24.47
N TRP A 359 -27.61 6.51 24.11
CA TRP A 359 -28.65 5.60 24.56
C TRP A 359 -28.68 5.45 26.07
N ASN A 360 -27.52 5.30 26.71
CA ASN A 360 -27.41 5.28 28.17
C ASN A 360 -27.94 6.57 28.82
N ASN A 361 -27.72 7.73 28.20
CA ASN A 361 -28.19 9.02 28.74
C ASN A 361 -29.69 9.27 28.49
N GLN A 362 -30.25 8.80 27.37
CA GLN A 362 -31.62 9.10 26.95
C GLN A 362 -32.63 8.04 27.39
N HIS A 363 -32.23 6.77 27.41
CA HIS A 363 -33.11 5.63 27.65
C HIS A 363 -32.67 4.78 28.86
N GLY A 364 -31.46 4.99 29.39
CA GLY A 364 -30.98 4.27 30.56
C GLY A 364 -31.66 4.75 31.86
N PRO A 365 -31.77 3.89 32.89
CA PRO A 365 -31.41 2.48 32.88
C PRO A 365 -32.42 1.62 32.10
N PHE A 366 -31.92 0.71 31.27
CA PHE A 366 -32.72 -0.29 30.57
C PHE A 366 -33.23 -1.38 31.53
N PRO A 367 -34.41 -1.97 31.28
CA PRO A 367 -34.94 -3.09 32.05
C PRO A 367 -33.97 -4.29 32.12
N GLU A 368 -33.95 -5.02 33.23
CA GLU A 368 -33.05 -6.17 33.43
C GLU A 368 -33.23 -7.29 32.40
N ASN A 369 -34.44 -7.45 31.85
CA ASN A 369 -34.76 -8.41 30.80
C ASN A 369 -34.43 -7.91 29.38
N THR A 370 -33.76 -6.77 29.24
CA THR A 370 -33.35 -6.25 27.93
C THR A 370 -32.32 -7.17 27.30
N LYS A 371 -32.67 -7.77 26.16
CA LYS A 371 -31.77 -8.60 25.37
C LYS A 371 -30.92 -7.76 24.44
N LEU A 372 -29.63 -8.07 24.40
CA LEU A 372 -28.71 -7.57 23.40
C LEU A 372 -28.78 -8.51 22.20
N VAL A 373 -29.09 -7.99 21.02
CA VAL A 373 -29.27 -8.80 19.81
C VAL A 373 -28.34 -8.30 18.72
N THR A 374 -27.61 -9.23 18.11
CA THR A 374 -26.85 -8.97 16.89
C THR A 374 -27.44 -9.77 15.75
N VAL A 375 -27.55 -9.14 14.57
CA VAL A 375 -28.10 -9.74 13.37
C VAL A 375 -27.06 -9.60 12.24
N ASP A 376 -26.77 -10.69 11.53
CA ASP A 376 -25.81 -10.78 10.43
C ASP A 376 -26.56 -11.09 9.13
N VAL A 377 -26.31 -10.29 8.09
CA VAL A 377 -26.87 -10.51 6.76
C VAL A 377 -26.06 -11.55 6.00
N VAL A 378 -26.71 -12.64 5.60
CA VAL A 378 -26.06 -13.75 4.90
C VAL A 378 -25.69 -13.32 3.47
N GLY A 379 -24.39 -13.07 3.25
CA GLY A 379 -23.85 -12.84 1.91
C GLY A 379 -24.39 -11.59 1.21
N LEU A 380 -24.52 -10.48 1.94
CA LEU A 380 -25.16 -9.23 1.47
C LEU A 380 -24.79 -8.87 0.01
N TYR A 381 -23.52 -8.59 -0.27
CA TYR A 381 -23.10 -8.13 -1.60
C TYR A 381 -23.44 -9.08 -2.75
N THR A 382 -23.35 -10.40 -2.54
CA THR A 382 -23.56 -11.39 -3.59
C THR A 382 -25.04 -11.67 -3.85
N ASN A 383 -25.92 -11.30 -2.94
CA ASN A 383 -27.32 -11.73 -2.96
C ASN A 383 -28.31 -10.63 -3.38
N ILE A 384 -27.91 -9.35 -3.39
CA ILE A 384 -28.79 -8.25 -3.80
C ILE A 384 -28.94 -8.24 -5.35
N PRO A 385 -30.16 -8.30 -5.89
CA PRO A 385 -30.40 -8.16 -7.34
C PRO A 385 -30.06 -6.76 -7.86
N HIS A 386 -29.58 -6.65 -9.10
CA HIS A 386 -29.25 -5.34 -9.71
C HIS A 386 -30.48 -4.43 -9.82
N SER A 387 -31.67 -4.97 -10.09
CA SER A 387 -32.93 -4.23 -10.12
C SER A 387 -33.20 -3.50 -8.80
N ASP A 388 -32.93 -4.18 -7.69
CA ASP A 388 -33.29 -3.70 -6.36
C ASP A 388 -32.27 -2.68 -5.88
N MET A 389 -31.00 -2.85 -6.25
CA MET A 389 -29.98 -1.81 -6.09
C MET A 389 -30.38 -0.52 -6.80
N LYS A 390 -30.80 -0.62 -8.06
CA LYS A 390 -31.23 0.56 -8.85
C LYS A 390 -32.44 1.24 -8.21
N THR A 391 -33.42 0.46 -7.80
CA THR A 391 -34.64 0.97 -7.14
C THR A 391 -34.28 1.68 -5.84
N ALA A 392 -33.47 1.07 -4.98
CA ALA A 392 -33.06 1.68 -3.72
C ALA A 392 -32.23 2.97 -3.90
N ILE A 393 -31.33 3.00 -4.88
CA ILE A 393 -30.58 4.22 -5.24
C ILE A 393 -31.55 5.32 -5.67
N LYS A 394 -32.51 4.98 -6.54
CA LYS A 394 -33.50 5.93 -7.06
C LYS A 394 -34.38 6.50 -5.95
N GLU A 395 -34.99 5.65 -5.13
CA GLU A 395 -35.84 6.07 -4.02
C GLU A 395 -35.14 7.07 -3.09
N GLU A 396 -33.87 6.82 -2.76
CA GLU A 396 -33.14 7.70 -1.85
C GLU A 396 -32.73 9.00 -2.53
N LEU A 397 -32.27 8.95 -3.78
CA LEU A 397 -31.85 10.14 -4.52
C LEU A 397 -33.02 11.05 -4.90
N ASP A 398 -34.23 10.51 -5.06
CA ASP A 398 -35.45 11.27 -5.33
C ASP A 398 -35.94 12.06 -4.10
N SER A 399 -35.41 11.76 -2.90
CA SER A 399 -35.64 12.58 -1.70
C SER A 399 -34.79 13.85 -1.63
N ARG A 400 -33.81 14.02 -2.54
CA ARG A 400 -32.95 15.20 -2.60
C ARG A 400 -33.73 16.44 -3.07
N PRO A 401 -33.25 17.66 -2.74
CA PRO A 401 -33.81 18.90 -3.27
C PRO A 401 -33.91 18.89 -4.80
N GLN A 402 -35.03 19.41 -5.31
CA GLN A 402 -35.24 19.53 -6.76
C GLN A 402 -34.17 20.43 -7.39
N GLY A 403 -33.50 19.93 -8.43
CA GLY A 403 -32.44 20.66 -9.14
C GLY A 403 -31.02 20.24 -8.76
N ASP A 404 -30.85 19.37 -7.77
CA ASP A 404 -29.55 18.78 -7.43
C ASP A 404 -28.94 18.02 -8.62
N ARG A 405 -27.66 18.26 -8.87
CA ARG A 405 -26.89 17.58 -9.92
C ARG A 405 -25.84 16.62 -9.35
N PRO A 406 -25.61 15.47 -10.00
CA PRO A 406 -26.31 14.98 -11.19
C PRO A 406 -27.76 14.52 -10.90
N PRO A 407 -28.65 14.52 -11.91
CA PRO A 407 -29.99 13.96 -11.80
C PRO A 407 -29.98 12.49 -11.32
N THR A 408 -31.03 12.07 -10.62
CA THR A 408 -31.17 10.69 -10.13
C THR A 408 -30.98 9.66 -11.23
N GLU A 409 -31.65 9.85 -12.37
CA GLU A 409 -31.56 8.93 -13.52
C GLU A 409 -30.13 8.82 -14.08
N THR A 410 -29.37 9.92 -14.06
CA THR A 410 -27.95 9.90 -14.45
C THR A 410 -27.16 9.01 -13.50
N ILE A 411 -27.31 9.19 -12.18
CA ILE A 411 -26.58 8.40 -11.18
C ILE A 411 -26.94 6.91 -11.28
N VAL A 412 -28.23 6.59 -11.44
CA VAL A 412 -28.73 5.21 -11.62
C VAL A 412 -28.15 4.59 -12.88
N LYS A 413 -28.09 5.31 -14.01
CA LYS A 413 -27.49 4.83 -15.26
C LYS A 413 -25.99 4.52 -15.10
N VAL A 414 -25.24 5.40 -14.44
CA VAL A 414 -23.81 5.17 -14.19
C VAL A 414 -23.62 3.97 -13.24
N ALA A 415 -24.46 3.86 -12.21
CA ALA A 415 -24.45 2.72 -11.29
C ALA A 415 -24.74 1.40 -12.01
N ASP A 416 -25.75 1.36 -12.88
CA ASP A 416 -26.10 0.19 -13.70
C ASP A 416 -24.95 -0.22 -14.61
N HIS A 417 -24.28 0.75 -15.25
CA HIS A 417 -23.10 0.48 -16.08
C HIS A 417 -21.98 -0.20 -15.28
N VAL A 418 -21.73 0.24 -14.04
CA VAL A 418 -20.72 -0.37 -13.17
C VAL A 418 -21.12 -1.78 -12.72
N LEU A 419 -22.40 -1.99 -12.38
CA LEU A 419 -22.93 -3.28 -11.92
C LEU A 419 -22.91 -4.35 -13.02
N THR A 420 -23.33 -3.97 -14.23
CA THR A 420 -23.47 -4.89 -15.37
C THR A 420 -22.14 -5.19 -16.05
N ASN A 421 -21.18 -4.25 -16.06
CA ASN A 421 -19.88 -4.43 -16.71
C ASN A 421 -18.75 -4.83 -15.76
N ASN A 422 -19.07 -5.60 -14.71
CA ASN A 422 -18.06 -6.16 -13.84
C ASN A 422 -17.43 -7.43 -14.43
N VAL A 423 -16.44 -7.21 -15.30
CA VAL A 423 -15.64 -8.25 -15.96
C VAL A 423 -14.29 -8.39 -15.29
N PHE A 424 -13.86 -9.63 -15.06
CA PHE A 424 -12.60 -9.94 -14.39
C PHE A 424 -11.97 -11.23 -14.92
N THR A 425 -10.69 -11.44 -14.58
CA THR A 425 -9.93 -12.63 -14.95
C THR A 425 -9.56 -13.51 -13.76
N PHE A 426 -9.52 -14.83 -13.99
CA PHE A 426 -8.96 -15.84 -13.10
C PHE A 426 -8.34 -16.98 -13.92
N GLU A 427 -7.09 -17.36 -13.65
CA GLU A 427 -6.37 -18.40 -14.41
C GLU A 427 -6.46 -18.22 -15.94
N GLU A 428 -6.28 -16.98 -16.41
CA GLU A 428 -6.35 -16.57 -17.84
C GLU A 428 -7.75 -16.68 -18.47
N GLU A 429 -8.76 -17.09 -17.72
CA GLU A 429 -10.16 -17.13 -18.13
C GLU A 429 -10.87 -15.85 -17.73
N VAL A 430 -11.81 -15.39 -18.57
CA VAL A 430 -12.59 -14.17 -18.36
C VAL A 430 -13.98 -14.54 -17.87
N TYR A 431 -14.43 -13.83 -16.83
CA TYR A 431 -15.73 -14.00 -16.21
C TYR A 431 -16.43 -12.66 -16.05
N GLN A 432 -17.76 -12.69 -16.01
CA GLN A 432 -18.60 -11.54 -15.71
C GLN A 432 -19.50 -11.88 -14.53
N GLN A 433 -19.60 -10.97 -13.56
CA GLN A 433 -20.59 -11.07 -12.50
C GLN A 433 -21.94 -10.57 -13.01
N ILE A 434 -22.96 -11.40 -12.92
CA ILE A 434 -24.32 -11.12 -13.44
C ILE A 434 -25.35 -10.91 -12.32
N HIS A 435 -25.00 -11.25 -11.07
CA HIS A 435 -25.86 -11.04 -9.90
C HIS A 435 -25.05 -10.58 -8.69
N GLY A 436 -25.65 -9.72 -7.86
CA GLY A 436 -24.94 -9.07 -6.77
C GLY A 436 -23.94 -8.01 -7.24
N THR A 437 -23.16 -7.47 -6.32
CA THR A 437 -22.09 -6.52 -6.59
C THR A 437 -20.74 -7.09 -6.17
N ALA A 438 -19.68 -6.70 -6.87
CA ALA A 438 -18.34 -7.20 -6.58
C ALA A 438 -17.83 -6.66 -5.24
N MET A 439 -17.35 -7.58 -4.40
CA MET A 439 -16.52 -7.22 -3.27
C MET A 439 -15.19 -6.66 -3.79
N GLY A 440 -15.01 -5.34 -3.66
CA GLY A 440 -13.82 -4.62 -4.16
C GLY A 440 -14.15 -3.41 -5.02
N THR A 441 -15.41 -3.29 -5.47
CA THR A 441 -15.91 -2.12 -6.20
C THR A 441 -16.19 -0.95 -5.25
N PRO A 442 -15.70 0.28 -5.53
CA PRO A 442 -15.85 1.45 -4.65
C PRO A 442 -17.28 1.78 -4.19
N MET A 443 -18.27 1.73 -5.09
CA MET A 443 -19.67 2.05 -4.76
C MET A 443 -20.42 0.94 -4.02
N ALA A 444 -19.88 -0.28 -3.97
CA ALA A 444 -20.60 -1.43 -3.43
C ALA A 444 -21.11 -1.21 -1.99
N PRO A 445 -20.31 -0.67 -1.03
CA PRO A 445 -20.79 -0.40 0.32
C PRO A 445 -21.94 0.61 0.36
N SER A 446 -21.87 1.66 -0.46
CA SER A 446 -22.89 2.71 -0.50
C SER A 446 -24.22 2.16 -1.01
N VAL A 447 -24.19 1.44 -2.13
CA VAL A 447 -25.38 0.80 -2.69
C VAL A 447 -25.98 -0.25 -1.74
N ALA A 448 -25.15 -1.06 -1.09
CA ALA A 448 -25.62 -2.03 -0.11
C ALA A 448 -26.29 -1.36 1.11
N ASN A 449 -25.76 -0.23 1.58
CA ASN A 449 -26.38 0.53 2.66
C ASN A 449 -27.75 1.09 2.27
N LEU A 450 -27.89 1.63 1.06
CA LEU A 450 -29.16 2.18 0.58
C LEU A 450 -30.21 1.09 0.35
N PHE A 451 -29.80 -0.06 -0.22
CA PHE A 451 -30.68 -1.22 -0.32
C PHE A 451 -31.18 -1.68 1.05
N MET A 452 -30.26 -1.79 2.03
CA MET A 452 -30.64 -2.17 3.39
C MET A 452 -31.55 -1.12 4.04
N ALA A 453 -31.34 0.18 3.79
CA ALA A 453 -32.23 1.24 4.28
C ALA A 453 -33.65 1.09 3.72
N ALA A 454 -33.79 0.80 2.42
CA ALA A 454 -35.10 0.54 1.80
C ALA A 454 -35.78 -0.71 2.39
N LEU A 455 -35.00 -1.76 2.68
CA LEU A 455 -35.51 -2.97 3.33
C LEU A 455 -35.91 -2.72 4.79
N GLU A 456 -35.13 -1.94 5.54
CA GLU A 456 -35.40 -1.54 6.93
C GLU A 456 -36.68 -0.70 7.03
N ARG A 457 -36.94 0.20 6.07
CA ARG A 457 -38.22 0.95 6.02
C ARG A 457 -39.42 0.01 5.93
N LYS A 458 -39.36 -0.99 5.04
CA LYS A 458 -40.42 -2.01 4.91
C LYS A 458 -40.55 -2.85 6.18
N LEU A 459 -39.42 -3.25 6.77
CA LEU A 459 -39.37 -4.01 8.01
C LEU A 459 -40.11 -3.31 9.16
N PHE A 460 -39.83 -2.03 9.40
CA PHE A 460 -40.46 -1.31 10.51
C PHE A 460 -41.93 -0.94 10.22
N GLN A 461 -42.28 -0.67 8.96
CA GLN A 461 -43.67 -0.37 8.58
C GLN A 461 -44.59 -1.59 8.66
N GLN A 462 -44.07 -2.79 8.37
CA GLN A 462 -44.85 -4.02 8.28
C GLN A 462 -44.61 -4.99 9.45
N SER A 463 -43.91 -4.53 10.50
CA SER A 463 -43.55 -5.38 11.63
C SER A 463 -44.80 -5.91 12.33
N PRO A 464 -44.91 -7.24 12.54
CA PRO A 464 -46.05 -7.84 13.24
C PRO A 464 -46.03 -7.57 14.75
N VAL A 465 -44.91 -7.07 15.28
CA VAL A 465 -44.70 -6.79 16.70
C VAL A 465 -44.11 -5.39 16.89
N PRO A 466 -44.31 -4.73 18.05
CA PRO A 466 -43.71 -3.44 18.34
C PRO A 466 -42.18 -3.52 18.38
N VAL A 467 -41.49 -2.66 17.62
CA VAL A 467 -40.02 -2.58 17.60
C VAL A 467 -39.57 -1.14 17.72
N ASN A 468 -38.62 -0.87 18.61
CA ASN A 468 -38.02 0.45 18.74
C ASN A 468 -36.89 0.63 17.71
N SER A 469 -37.20 1.31 16.60
CA SER A 469 -36.22 1.61 15.55
C SER A 469 -35.08 2.54 16.02
N GLU A 470 -35.25 3.32 17.11
CA GLU A 470 -34.19 4.16 17.66
C GLU A 470 -33.07 3.35 18.30
N LEU A 471 -33.38 2.12 18.74
CA LEU A 471 -32.44 1.18 19.34
C LEU A 471 -31.91 0.16 18.33
N TRP A 472 -32.05 0.43 17.02
CA TRP A 472 -31.53 -0.38 15.92
C TRP A 472 -30.42 0.37 15.19
N ARG A 473 -29.24 -0.25 15.05
CA ARG A 473 -28.08 0.31 14.36
C ARG A 473 -27.40 -0.72 13.48
N ARG A 474 -26.86 -0.26 12.35
CA ARG A 474 -26.29 -1.10 11.31
C ARG A 474 -24.98 -0.52 10.79
N TYR A 475 -23.95 -1.36 10.79
CA TYR A 475 -22.71 -1.14 10.07
C TYR A 475 -22.69 -2.07 8.85
N ILE A 476 -23.14 -1.58 7.69
CA ILE A 476 -23.23 -2.36 6.45
C ILE A 476 -24.10 -3.63 6.64
N ASP A 477 -23.49 -4.79 6.91
CA ASP A 477 -24.09 -6.11 7.08
C ASP A 477 -24.22 -6.54 8.56
N ASP A 478 -23.49 -5.90 9.46
CA ASP A 478 -23.57 -6.14 10.91
C ASP A 478 -24.64 -5.23 11.52
N ILE A 479 -25.64 -5.81 12.19
CA ILE A 479 -26.73 -5.09 12.88
C ILE A 479 -26.64 -5.34 14.38
N PHE A 480 -26.90 -4.30 15.17
CA PHE A 480 -27.06 -4.34 16.62
C PHE A 480 -28.38 -3.71 17.03
N MET A 481 -29.09 -4.37 17.94
CA MET A 481 -30.31 -3.83 18.52
C MET A 481 -30.47 -4.20 19.99
N LEU A 482 -31.24 -3.39 20.71
CA LEU A 482 -31.76 -3.74 22.04
C LEU A 482 -33.19 -4.24 21.91
N TRP A 483 -33.51 -5.33 22.59
CA TRP A 483 -34.84 -5.92 22.60
C TRP A 483 -35.42 -5.98 24.01
N THR A 484 -36.56 -5.33 24.22
CA THR A 484 -37.27 -5.29 25.51
C THR A 484 -38.57 -6.10 25.49
N GLY A 485 -38.93 -6.70 24.35
CA GLY A 485 -40.10 -7.55 24.20
C GLY A 485 -39.89 -8.98 24.67
N THR A 486 -40.86 -9.85 24.42
CA THR A 486 -40.77 -11.28 24.75
C THR A 486 -39.90 -12.04 23.74
N ASP A 487 -39.53 -13.28 24.08
CA ASP A 487 -38.77 -14.17 23.20
C ASP A 487 -39.59 -14.58 21.97
N ASP A 488 -40.88 -14.82 22.16
CA ASP A 488 -41.80 -15.18 21.08
C ASP A 488 -41.99 -14.02 20.09
N ASP A 489 -42.04 -12.78 20.59
CA ASP A 489 -42.10 -11.59 19.73
C ASP A 489 -40.80 -11.42 18.95
N LEU A 490 -39.64 -11.69 19.57
CA LEU A 490 -38.34 -11.61 18.90
C LEU A 490 -38.26 -12.64 17.77
N ASP A 491 -38.68 -13.88 18.03
CA ASP A 491 -38.74 -14.93 17.03
C ASP A 491 -39.71 -14.59 15.90
N THR A 492 -40.85 -13.99 16.22
CA THR A 492 -41.84 -13.53 15.24
C THR A 492 -41.27 -12.43 14.36
N PHE A 493 -40.58 -11.46 14.96
CA PHE A 493 -39.88 -10.39 14.23
C PHE A 493 -38.78 -10.94 13.31
N LEU A 494 -37.98 -11.91 13.79
CA LEU A 494 -36.89 -12.51 13.02
C LEU A 494 -37.37 -13.45 11.91
N LYS A 495 -38.55 -14.07 12.06
CA LYS A 495 -39.23 -14.77 10.97
C LYS A 495 -39.74 -13.78 9.92
N HIS A 496 -40.30 -12.66 10.35
CA HIS A 496 -40.79 -11.61 9.47
C HIS A 496 -39.66 -10.98 8.63
N ILE A 497 -38.54 -10.56 9.22
CA ILE A 497 -37.42 -9.98 8.45
C ILE A 497 -36.89 -10.95 7.36
N ASN A 498 -36.91 -12.26 7.63
CA ASN A 498 -36.50 -13.29 6.68
C ASN A 498 -37.52 -13.58 5.57
N SER A 499 -38.77 -13.11 5.69
CA SER A 499 -39.79 -13.24 4.64
C SER A 499 -39.85 -12.04 3.70
N LEU A 500 -39.30 -10.87 4.10
CA LEU A 500 -39.36 -9.63 3.32
C LEU A 500 -38.65 -9.68 1.96
N HIS A 501 -37.65 -10.55 1.81
CA HIS A 501 -36.89 -10.65 0.57
C HIS A 501 -36.56 -12.11 0.21
N PRO A 502 -36.68 -12.51 -1.07
CA PRO A 502 -36.41 -13.89 -1.49
C PRO A 502 -34.93 -14.28 -1.29
N THR A 503 -34.00 -13.39 -1.65
CA THR A 503 -32.55 -13.70 -1.67
C THR A 503 -31.76 -13.23 -0.45
N ILE A 504 -32.31 -12.29 0.34
CA ILE A 504 -31.61 -11.72 1.50
C ILE A 504 -32.14 -12.40 2.75
N LYS A 505 -31.22 -12.96 3.54
CA LYS A 505 -31.52 -13.73 4.75
C LYS A 505 -30.66 -13.24 5.90
N PHE A 506 -31.18 -13.40 7.11
CA PHE A 506 -30.63 -12.90 8.35
C PHE A 506 -30.43 -14.03 9.33
N THR A 507 -29.27 -14.04 9.98
CA THR A 507 -28.99 -14.88 11.15
C THR A 507 -28.83 -13.97 12.36
N HIS A 508 -29.12 -14.47 13.56
CA HIS A 508 -29.06 -13.65 14.76
C HIS A 508 -28.40 -14.40 15.92
N HIS A 509 -27.93 -13.62 16.89
CA HIS A 509 -27.48 -14.09 18.18
C HIS A 509 -27.95 -13.11 19.25
N SER A 510 -28.71 -13.59 20.22
CA SER A 510 -29.20 -12.80 21.35
C SER A 510 -28.58 -13.26 22.66
N SER A 511 -28.29 -12.34 23.57
CA SER A 511 -27.81 -12.66 24.92
C SER A 511 -28.29 -11.61 25.92
N LEU A 512 -28.57 -12.03 27.15
CA LEU A 512 -28.82 -11.14 28.29
C LEU A 512 -27.51 -10.61 28.90
N GLU A 513 -26.42 -11.35 28.74
CA GLU A 513 -25.15 -10.99 29.37
C GLU A 513 -24.32 -10.11 28.44
N ARG A 514 -24.09 -10.56 27.20
CA ARG A 514 -23.06 -10.00 26.33
C ARG A 514 -23.19 -10.43 24.88
N VAL A 515 -22.97 -9.49 23.97
CA VAL A 515 -22.82 -9.75 22.52
C VAL A 515 -21.62 -9.00 21.94
N SER A 516 -21.16 -9.42 20.77
CA SER A 516 -20.09 -8.74 20.03
C SER A 516 -20.62 -7.98 18.83
N PHE A 517 -20.19 -6.74 18.68
CA PHE A 517 -20.52 -5.89 17.54
C PHE A 517 -19.27 -5.12 17.11
N LEU A 518 -18.89 -5.20 15.83
CA LEU A 518 -17.62 -4.65 15.33
C LEU A 518 -16.40 -5.14 16.15
N ASP A 519 -15.66 -4.18 16.72
CA ASP A 519 -14.47 -4.39 17.54
C ASP A 519 -14.78 -4.38 19.05
N ILE A 520 -16.06 -4.32 19.44
CA ILE A 520 -16.48 -4.20 20.83
C ILE A 520 -17.35 -5.37 21.28
N SER A 521 -17.25 -5.64 22.57
CA SER A 521 -18.17 -6.48 23.31
C SER A 521 -19.08 -5.57 24.10
N VAL A 522 -20.39 -5.72 23.95
CA VAL A 522 -21.40 -4.93 24.66
C VAL A 522 -22.06 -5.82 25.69
N SER A 523 -22.21 -5.33 26.92
CA SER A 523 -22.90 -6.01 28.02
C SER A 523 -23.78 -5.02 28.78
N LEU A 524 -24.84 -5.49 29.42
CA LEU A 524 -25.68 -4.67 30.30
C LEU A 524 -25.23 -4.83 31.75
N LYS A 525 -24.99 -3.72 32.45
CA LYS A 525 -24.62 -3.71 33.87
C LYS A 525 -25.39 -2.60 34.58
N ASP A 526 -26.15 -2.94 35.61
CA ASP A 526 -26.98 -2.01 36.38
C ASP A 526 -27.94 -1.18 35.50
N GLY A 527 -28.46 -1.80 34.44
CA GLY A 527 -29.30 -1.15 33.43
C GLY A 527 -28.56 -0.25 32.43
N TYR A 528 -27.23 -0.18 32.44
CA TYR A 528 -26.45 0.61 31.48
C TYR A 528 -25.58 -0.26 30.59
N LEU A 529 -25.47 0.11 29.32
CA LEU A 529 -24.61 -0.55 28.35
C LEU A 529 -23.14 -0.23 28.64
N GLN A 530 -22.34 -1.28 28.77
CA GLN A 530 -20.90 -1.23 28.96
C GLN A 530 -20.18 -1.84 27.76
N THR A 531 -19.01 -1.30 27.41
CA THR A 531 -18.22 -1.78 26.28
C THR A 531 -16.82 -2.23 26.69
N ASP A 532 -16.34 -3.30 26.06
CA ASP A 532 -14.99 -3.85 26.20
C ASP A 532 -14.42 -4.20 24.81
N LEU A 533 -13.12 -4.47 24.71
CA LEU A 533 -12.51 -5.00 23.51
C LEU A 533 -13.07 -6.39 23.19
N TYR A 534 -13.59 -6.56 21.98
CA TYR A 534 -13.84 -7.88 21.42
C TYR A 534 -12.68 -8.32 20.53
N SER A 535 -12.21 -9.56 20.72
CA SER A 535 -11.25 -10.23 19.85
C SER A 535 -11.79 -11.59 19.47
N LYS A 536 -11.82 -11.90 18.17
CA LYS A 536 -12.28 -13.21 17.71
C LYS A 536 -11.33 -14.31 18.23
N PRO A 537 -11.82 -15.53 18.47
CA PRO A 537 -10.97 -16.65 18.89
C PRO A 537 -9.79 -16.93 17.94
N THR A 538 -9.97 -16.63 16.65
CA THR A 538 -8.95 -16.77 15.61
C THR A 538 -8.02 -15.56 15.49
N ASP A 539 -8.12 -14.54 16.35
CA ASP A 539 -7.20 -13.41 16.32
C ASP A 539 -5.80 -13.88 16.76
N SER A 540 -4.86 -13.74 15.82
CA SER A 540 -3.45 -14.09 16.02
C SER A 540 -2.67 -13.00 16.75
N HIS A 541 -3.27 -11.82 16.95
CA HIS A 541 -2.62 -10.62 17.49
C HIS A 541 -1.30 -10.32 16.76
N ALA A 542 -1.33 -10.41 15.43
CA ALA A 542 -0.19 -10.27 14.54
C ALA A 542 0.36 -8.83 14.44
N TYR A 543 0.65 -8.17 15.57
CA TYR A 543 1.29 -6.84 15.58
C TYR A 543 2.65 -6.88 14.87
N LEU A 544 3.10 -5.74 14.38
CA LEU A 544 4.38 -5.63 13.68
C LEU A 544 5.54 -6.01 14.63
N CYS A 545 6.49 -6.85 14.22
CA CYS A 545 7.65 -7.17 15.06
C CYS A 545 8.60 -5.96 15.22
N GLN A 546 9.18 -5.79 16.42
CA GLN A 546 10.06 -4.65 16.74
C GLN A 546 11.34 -4.58 15.87
N ASN A 547 11.84 -5.73 15.43
CA ASN A 547 13.01 -5.83 14.54
C ASN A 547 12.68 -5.52 13.07
N SER A 548 11.42 -5.26 12.70
CA SER A 548 11.06 -4.96 11.33
C SER A 548 11.73 -3.68 10.80
N CYS A 549 12.07 -3.66 9.51
CA CYS A 549 12.71 -2.54 8.81
C CYS A 549 11.68 -1.46 8.47
N HIS A 550 11.13 -0.83 9.51
CA HIS A 550 10.26 0.35 9.42
C HIS A 550 10.92 1.55 10.08
N PRO A 551 10.54 2.78 9.71
CA PRO A 551 10.97 3.98 10.41
C PRO A 551 10.76 3.87 11.92
N ALA A 552 11.74 4.34 12.70
CA ALA A 552 11.74 4.13 14.15
C ALA A 552 10.52 4.74 14.87
N HIS A 553 9.96 5.83 14.32
CA HIS A 553 8.76 6.46 14.88
C HIS A 553 7.51 5.59 14.75
N VAL A 554 7.35 4.84 13.64
CA VAL A 554 6.23 3.91 13.43
C VAL A 554 6.21 2.86 14.53
N LYS A 555 7.37 2.23 14.78
CA LYS A 555 7.50 1.20 15.81
C LYS A 555 7.31 1.77 17.21
N ARG A 556 7.86 2.94 17.53
CA ARG A 556 7.67 3.60 18.84
C ARG A 556 6.21 3.99 19.12
N ASN A 557 5.47 4.40 18.10
CA ASN A 557 4.09 4.86 18.27
C ASN A 557 3.07 3.71 18.26
N LEU A 558 3.43 2.53 17.75
CA LEU A 558 2.49 1.41 17.67
C LEU A 558 1.90 1.03 19.04
N PRO A 559 2.69 0.80 20.11
CA PRO A 559 2.10 0.52 21.43
C PRO A 559 1.16 1.62 21.92
N TYR A 560 1.57 2.88 21.82
CA TYR A 560 0.72 4.01 22.22
C TYR A 560 -0.62 4.01 21.48
N SER A 561 -0.62 3.79 20.16
CA SER A 561 -1.85 3.77 19.37
C SER A 561 -2.81 2.64 19.76
N GLN A 562 -2.28 1.47 20.14
CA GLN A 562 -3.11 0.33 20.55
C GLN A 562 -3.66 0.51 21.96
N PHE A 563 -2.87 1.04 22.91
CA PHE A 563 -3.40 1.39 24.23
C PHE A 563 -4.43 2.53 24.15
N LEU A 564 -4.23 3.50 23.24
CA LEU A 564 -5.22 4.55 23.02
C LEU A 564 -6.54 3.99 22.44
N ARG A 565 -6.45 2.94 21.60
CA ARG A 565 -7.62 2.19 21.15
C ARG A 565 -8.32 1.52 22.34
N LEU A 566 -7.60 0.82 23.23
CA LEU A 566 -8.21 0.25 24.44
C LEU A 566 -8.90 1.30 25.31
N ARG A 567 -8.27 2.46 25.51
CA ARG A 567 -8.83 3.58 26.29
C ARG A 567 -10.13 4.11 25.70
N ARG A 568 -10.31 3.99 24.38
CA ARG A 568 -11.55 4.35 23.69
C ARG A 568 -12.62 3.28 23.85
N LEU A 569 -12.26 2.01 23.65
CA LEU A 569 -13.20 0.90 23.58
C LEU A 569 -13.75 0.47 24.95
N CYS A 570 -12.93 0.53 26.00
CA CYS A 570 -13.31 0.08 27.34
C CYS A 570 -14.06 1.19 28.08
N SER A 571 -15.28 0.92 28.55
CA SER A 571 -16.04 1.85 29.41
C SER A 571 -15.51 1.85 30.84
N GLU A 572 -15.18 0.66 31.35
CA GLU A 572 -14.75 0.44 32.75
C GLU A 572 -13.23 0.51 32.89
N GLU A 573 -12.74 1.18 33.94
CA GLU A 573 -11.31 1.33 34.19
C GLU A 573 -10.64 -0.02 34.52
N GLU A 574 -11.31 -0.89 35.26
CA GLU A 574 -10.80 -2.23 35.60
C GLU A 574 -10.54 -3.08 34.34
N GLN A 575 -11.55 -3.14 33.45
CA GLN A 575 -11.43 -3.84 32.17
C GLN A 575 -10.32 -3.23 31.31
N PHE A 576 -10.24 -1.90 31.24
CA PHE A 576 -9.16 -1.22 30.54
C PHE A 576 -7.77 -1.64 31.04
N GLN A 577 -7.58 -1.74 32.36
CA GLN A 577 -6.29 -2.19 32.93
C GLN A 577 -5.99 -3.65 32.60
N GLN A 578 -6.98 -4.54 32.69
CA GLN A 578 -6.84 -5.94 32.30
C GLN A 578 -6.43 -6.07 30.82
N ARG A 579 -7.12 -5.37 29.91
CA ARG A 579 -6.78 -5.35 28.49
C ARG A 579 -5.40 -4.75 28.22
N CYS A 580 -4.99 -3.76 29.01
CA CYS A 580 -3.63 -3.24 28.93
C CYS A 580 -2.58 -4.32 29.27
N ASP A 581 -2.79 -5.10 30.33
CA ASP A 581 -1.86 -6.16 30.73
C ASP A 581 -1.77 -7.27 29.68
N GLU A 582 -2.88 -7.65 29.08
CA GLU A 582 -2.93 -8.57 27.93
C GLU A 582 -2.11 -8.04 26.74
N MET A 583 -2.33 -6.78 26.38
CA MET A 583 -1.66 -6.12 25.27
C MET A 583 -0.15 -5.95 25.53
N GLU A 584 0.28 -5.71 26.77
CA GLU A 584 1.71 -5.69 27.13
C GLU A 584 2.37 -7.03 26.82
N ARG A 585 1.76 -8.14 27.25
CA ARG A 585 2.26 -9.50 26.97
C ARG A 585 2.39 -9.74 25.47
N GLN A 586 1.38 -9.33 24.69
CA GLN A 586 1.41 -9.45 23.23
C GLN A 586 2.55 -8.64 22.59
N PHE A 587 2.79 -7.40 23.02
CA PHE A 587 3.91 -6.61 22.52
C PHE A 587 5.27 -7.19 22.90
N PHE A 588 5.42 -7.74 24.11
CA PHE A 588 6.65 -8.40 24.52
C PHE A 588 6.94 -9.65 23.67
N ALA A 589 5.91 -10.44 23.34
CA ALA A 589 6.04 -11.57 22.41
C ALA A 589 6.48 -11.15 21.00
N ARG A 590 6.23 -9.91 20.59
CA ARG A 590 6.70 -9.32 19.32
C ARG A 590 8.04 -8.59 19.41
N GLY A 591 8.73 -8.73 20.55
CA GLY A 591 10.09 -8.24 20.77
C GLY A 591 10.19 -6.76 21.17
N TYR A 592 9.09 -6.12 21.58
CA TYR A 592 9.12 -4.74 22.05
C TYR A 592 9.80 -4.62 23.41
N SER A 593 10.53 -3.52 23.62
CA SER A 593 11.18 -3.26 24.91
C SER A 593 10.16 -2.85 25.97
N LYS A 594 10.38 -3.26 27.22
CA LYS A 594 9.56 -2.85 28.38
C LYS A 594 9.38 -1.33 28.45
N LYS A 595 10.45 -0.56 28.19
CA LYS A 595 10.40 0.91 28.19
C LYS A 595 9.40 1.44 27.17
N THR A 596 9.49 1.00 25.91
CA THR A 596 8.61 1.49 24.82
C THR A 596 7.15 1.18 25.09
N VAL A 597 6.85 -0.04 25.56
CA VAL A 597 5.48 -0.47 25.84
C VAL A 597 4.91 0.31 27.03
N LYS A 598 5.64 0.39 28.15
CA LYS A 598 5.20 1.13 29.33
C LYS A 598 5.04 2.63 29.08
N ASP A 599 5.93 3.23 28.28
CA ASP A 599 5.78 4.63 27.85
C ASP A 599 4.50 4.84 27.03
N GLY A 600 4.16 3.87 26.16
CA GLY A 600 2.92 3.87 25.39
C GLY A 600 1.67 3.77 26.28
N ARG A 601 1.66 2.81 27.22
CA ARG A 601 0.58 2.64 28.19
C ARG A 601 0.36 3.91 29.01
N ARG A 602 1.41 4.44 29.64
CA ARG A 602 1.34 5.67 30.45
C ARG A 602 0.70 6.83 29.69
N LYS A 603 1.10 7.04 28.43
CA LYS A 603 0.54 8.11 27.58
C LYS A 603 -0.95 7.91 27.28
N ALA A 604 -1.41 6.66 27.14
CA ALA A 604 -2.80 6.35 26.87
C ALA A 604 -3.66 6.42 28.15
N THR A 605 -3.15 5.92 29.28
CA THR A 605 -3.81 6.03 30.59
C THR A 605 -4.02 7.49 31.00
N ALA A 606 -3.09 8.38 30.66
CA ALA A 606 -3.24 9.82 30.90
C ALA A 606 -4.33 10.51 30.07
N LYS A 607 -4.98 9.82 29.12
CA LYS A 607 -6.09 10.37 28.33
C LYS A 607 -7.43 10.01 28.94
N ILE A 608 -8.35 10.97 28.92
CA ILE A 608 -9.76 10.79 29.32
C ILE A 608 -10.50 10.11 28.17
N ARG A 609 -11.28 9.05 28.45
CA ARG A 609 -12.05 8.29 27.43
C ARG A 609 -12.87 9.22 26.53
N LYS A 610 -13.62 10.16 27.11
CA LYS A 610 -14.46 11.14 26.37
C LYS A 610 -13.68 11.94 25.31
N GLU A 611 -12.44 12.34 25.58
CA GLU A 611 -11.60 13.02 24.58
C GLU A 611 -11.23 12.11 23.41
N THR A 612 -11.13 10.79 23.65
CA THR A 612 -10.74 9.82 22.63
C THR A 612 -11.86 9.42 21.69
N LEU A 613 -13.12 9.73 22.04
CA LEU A 613 -14.33 9.51 21.23
C LEU A 613 -14.57 10.62 20.20
N SER A 614 -13.87 11.75 20.32
CA SER A 614 -13.98 12.86 19.37
C SER A 614 -13.14 12.62 18.10
N TYR A 615 -13.72 12.91 16.93
CA TYR A 615 -12.99 12.93 15.66
C TYR A 615 -12.07 14.14 15.59
N ARG A 616 -10.76 13.91 15.49
CA ARG A 616 -9.78 15.00 15.37
C ARG A 616 -9.75 15.58 13.97
N LYS A 617 -9.95 16.90 13.84
CA LYS A 617 -9.67 17.63 12.60
C LYS A 617 -8.16 17.63 12.32
N LYS A 618 -7.76 17.28 11.09
CA LYS A 618 -6.36 17.35 10.67
C LYS A 618 -5.96 18.82 10.50
N THR A 619 -4.88 19.24 11.12
CA THR A 619 -4.29 20.56 10.88
C THR A 619 -3.57 20.53 9.51
N PRO A 620 -3.86 21.48 8.60
CA PRO A 620 -3.12 21.59 7.35
C PRO A 620 -1.65 21.93 7.63
N THR A 621 -0.74 21.42 6.79
CA THR A 621 0.70 21.71 6.89
C THR A 621 1.19 22.32 5.58
N ASN A 622 2.03 23.36 5.68
CA ASN A 622 2.62 24.03 4.52
C ASN A 622 3.94 23.38 4.05
N ARG A 623 4.36 22.29 4.70
CA ARG A 623 5.61 21.60 4.40
C ARG A 623 5.51 20.81 3.10
N VAL A 624 6.49 21.00 2.22
CA VAL A 624 6.61 20.22 0.98
C VAL A 624 7.15 18.83 1.29
N PRO A 625 6.49 17.74 0.87
CA PRO A 625 6.94 16.38 1.18
C PRO A 625 7.90 15.81 0.12
N PHE A 626 9.10 15.46 0.55
CA PHE A 626 10.06 14.60 -0.15
C PHE A 626 9.82 13.16 0.28
N VAL A 627 9.23 12.34 -0.60
CA VAL A 627 8.74 10.99 -0.24
C VAL A 627 9.65 9.91 -0.83
N ILE A 628 10.48 9.29 0.01
CA ILE A 628 11.42 8.22 -0.38
C ILE A 628 10.98 6.87 0.20
N ASN A 629 11.50 5.77 -0.32
CA ASN A 629 11.32 4.46 0.34
C ASN A 629 12.27 4.34 1.54
N HIS A 630 11.76 3.85 2.68
CA HIS A 630 12.57 3.62 3.87
C HIS A 630 13.66 2.58 3.58
N ASN A 631 14.91 2.96 3.83
CA ASN A 631 16.06 2.08 3.81
C ASN A 631 17.03 2.54 4.90
N PRO A 632 17.54 1.65 5.77
CA PRO A 632 18.52 2.04 6.78
C PRO A 632 19.82 2.60 6.21
N LEU A 633 20.08 2.32 4.93
CA LEU A 633 21.23 2.84 4.18
C LEU A 633 20.89 4.16 3.47
N ASN A 634 19.70 4.74 3.64
CA ASN A 634 19.40 6.03 3.02
C ASN A 634 20.30 7.14 3.56
N PRO A 635 20.60 8.15 2.73
CA PRO A 635 21.24 9.36 3.22
C PRO A 635 20.36 10.08 4.24
N PRO A 636 20.93 10.94 5.11
CA PRO A 636 20.18 11.74 6.06
C PRO A 636 19.47 12.93 5.37
N LEU A 637 18.59 12.64 4.42
CA LEU A 637 17.93 13.63 3.55
C LEU A 637 17.24 14.74 4.36
N GLY A 638 16.56 14.40 5.45
CA GLY A 638 15.94 15.42 6.32
C GLY A 638 16.94 16.43 6.91
N GLN A 639 18.16 15.99 7.24
CA GLN A 639 19.21 16.91 7.73
C GLN A 639 19.76 17.77 6.59
N TRP A 640 19.89 17.19 5.40
CA TRP A 640 20.30 17.95 4.21
C TRP A 640 19.30 19.04 3.87
N LEU A 641 18.00 18.71 3.84
CA LEU A 641 16.92 19.66 3.56
C LEU A 641 16.90 20.79 4.59
N HIS A 642 17.13 20.49 5.88
CA HIS A 642 17.21 21.49 6.94
C HIS A 642 18.44 22.39 6.81
N GLY A 643 19.62 21.81 6.63
CA GLY A 643 20.85 22.61 6.48
C GLY A 643 20.78 23.54 5.27
N LEU A 644 20.25 23.06 4.14
CA LEU A 644 20.05 23.88 2.94
C LEU A 644 18.93 24.91 3.09
N GLN A 645 17.91 24.62 3.91
CA GLN A 645 16.89 25.62 4.26
C GLN A 645 17.53 26.79 4.98
N GLU A 646 18.34 26.52 6.01
CA GLU A 646 19.02 27.55 6.80
C GLU A 646 20.05 28.33 5.98
N SER A 647 20.82 27.66 5.12
CA SER A 647 21.94 28.30 4.41
C SER A 647 21.57 28.95 3.07
N LEU A 648 20.46 28.58 2.43
CA LEU A 648 20.07 29.07 1.10
C LEU A 648 18.69 29.73 1.13
N ILE A 649 17.66 28.99 1.56
CA ILE A 649 16.27 29.46 1.48
C ILE A 649 16.03 30.66 2.39
N SER A 650 16.56 30.63 3.62
CA SER A 650 16.36 31.70 4.60
C SER A 650 17.03 33.03 4.24
N GLU A 651 18.03 33.02 3.35
CA GLU A 651 18.77 34.20 2.89
C GLU A 651 18.08 34.90 1.70
N SER A 652 17.17 34.21 1.02
CA SER A 652 16.37 34.77 -0.09
C SER A 652 15.03 35.29 0.44
N GLU A 653 14.75 36.57 0.20
CA GLU A 653 13.50 37.22 0.61
C GLU A 653 12.28 36.54 -0.02
N HIS A 654 12.37 36.20 -1.32
CA HIS A 654 11.31 35.48 -2.04
C HIS A 654 11.14 34.05 -1.52
N MET A 655 12.21 33.26 -1.53
CA MET A 655 12.11 31.83 -1.24
C MET A 655 11.78 31.53 0.22
N LYS A 656 12.15 32.40 1.16
CA LYS A 656 11.71 32.31 2.55
C LYS A 656 10.20 32.45 2.70
N ASN A 657 9.56 33.26 1.85
CA ASN A 657 8.12 33.46 1.84
C ASN A 657 7.39 32.31 1.10
N VAL A 658 7.97 31.80 0.01
CA VAL A 658 7.47 30.63 -0.74
C VAL A 658 7.53 29.34 0.10
N LEU A 659 8.65 29.13 0.79
CA LEU A 659 8.95 27.92 1.54
C LEU A 659 9.30 28.27 2.99
N PRO A 660 8.31 28.73 3.80
CA PRO A 660 8.56 29.21 5.15
C PRO A 660 8.93 28.10 6.14
N GLU A 661 8.51 26.87 5.85
CA GLU A 661 8.81 25.68 6.64
C GLU A 661 9.69 24.72 5.84
N THR A 662 10.70 24.15 6.51
CA THR A 662 11.58 23.13 5.91
C THR A 662 10.76 21.98 5.32
N PRO A 663 11.02 21.56 4.06
CA PRO A 663 10.45 20.36 3.49
C PRO A 663 10.58 19.14 4.43
N ILE A 664 9.58 18.26 4.39
CA ILE A 664 9.55 17.06 5.21
C ILE A 664 10.05 15.85 4.41
N CYS A 665 10.99 15.09 4.98
CA CYS A 665 11.35 13.78 4.46
C CYS A 665 10.33 12.75 4.96
N GLY A 666 9.39 12.38 4.09
CA GLY A 666 8.45 11.29 4.31
C GLY A 666 9.03 9.96 3.82
N GLU A 667 8.81 8.88 4.58
CA GLU A 667 9.30 7.55 4.21
C GLU A 667 8.15 6.57 3.97
N ARG A 668 8.07 6.02 2.76
CA ARG A 668 7.21 4.86 2.44
C ARG A 668 7.85 3.59 2.99
N ASN A 669 7.04 2.60 3.34
CA ASN A 669 7.57 1.29 3.75
C ASN A 669 8.34 0.62 2.61
N CYS A 670 9.40 -0.11 2.94
CA CYS A 670 10.05 -0.99 1.97
C CYS A 670 9.20 -2.26 1.72
N LYS A 671 9.70 -3.15 0.84
CA LYS A 671 8.96 -4.36 0.46
C LYS A 671 8.73 -5.25 1.68
N SER A 672 7.46 -5.47 2.03
CA SER A 672 7.05 -6.36 3.12
C SER A 672 7.02 -7.83 2.68
N ILE A 673 6.92 -8.76 3.63
CA ILE A 673 6.70 -10.19 3.35
C ILE A 673 5.48 -10.39 2.44
N ARG A 674 4.40 -9.62 2.64
CA ARG A 674 3.23 -9.65 1.73
C ARG A 674 3.64 -9.36 0.29
N ASN A 675 4.46 -8.33 0.05
CA ASN A 675 4.91 -7.98 -1.30
C ASN A 675 5.84 -9.03 -1.91
N ILE A 676 6.50 -9.85 -1.09
CA ILE A 676 7.52 -10.81 -1.53
C ILE A 676 6.92 -12.21 -1.76
N LEU A 677 6.01 -12.65 -0.89
CA LEU A 677 5.52 -14.04 -0.81
C LEU A 677 4.03 -14.20 -1.11
N MET A 678 3.24 -13.13 -1.12
CA MET A 678 1.78 -13.21 -1.26
C MET A 678 1.31 -12.49 -2.53
N PRO A 679 1.63 -13.02 -3.73
CA PRO A 679 1.21 -12.40 -4.97
C PRO A 679 -0.31 -12.47 -5.10
N THR A 680 -0.93 -11.39 -5.58
CA THR A 680 -2.37 -11.35 -5.86
C THR A 680 -2.74 -12.19 -7.07
N VAL A 681 -1.87 -12.17 -8.09
CA VAL A 681 -1.98 -12.99 -9.31
C VAL A 681 -1.12 -14.22 -9.13
N LEU A 682 -1.65 -15.39 -9.49
CA LEU A 682 -0.84 -16.60 -9.50
C LEU A 682 0.32 -16.42 -10.50
N PRO A 683 1.55 -16.83 -10.15
CA PRO A 683 2.65 -16.86 -11.11
C PRO A 683 2.21 -17.59 -12.38
N PRO A 684 2.71 -17.26 -13.58
CA PRO A 684 2.40 -18.04 -14.78
C PRO A 684 2.73 -19.52 -14.54
N LYS A 685 2.02 -20.43 -15.22
CA LYS A 685 2.42 -21.84 -15.21
C LYS A 685 3.85 -21.90 -15.74
N HIS A 686 4.73 -22.55 -14.99
CA HIS A 686 6.08 -22.80 -15.47
C HIS A 686 5.97 -23.72 -16.68
N ASP A 687 6.33 -23.22 -17.86
CA ASP A 687 6.61 -24.11 -18.98
C ASP A 687 7.82 -24.97 -18.61
N ASN A 688 7.70 -26.27 -18.82
CA ASN A 688 8.69 -27.28 -18.42
C ASN A 688 10.06 -27.12 -19.11
N ASN A 689 10.23 -26.11 -19.98
CA ASN A 689 11.47 -25.83 -20.69
C ASN A 689 11.73 -24.31 -20.82
N PRO A 690 12.33 -23.66 -19.80
CA PRO A 690 12.63 -22.24 -19.84
C PRO A 690 13.80 -21.93 -20.79
N GLY A 691 13.67 -20.89 -21.60
CA GLY A 691 14.62 -20.51 -22.64
C GLY A 691 13.93 -19.81 -23.80
N CYS A 692 14.71 -19.31 -24.75
CA CYS A 692 14.21 -18.83 -26.02
C CYS A 692 14.38 -19.93 -27.07
N PHE A 693 13.32 -20.23 -27.81
CA PHE A 693 13.26 -21.32 -28.78
C PHE A 693 12.59 -20.86 -30.07
N ARG A 694 12.85 -21.57 -31.17
CA ARG A 694 12.14 -21.35 -32.43
C ARG A 694 10.64 -21.58 -32.29
N CYS A 695 9.84 -20.82 -33.03
CA CYS A 695 8.40 -21.06 -33.12
C CYS A 695 8.10 -22.30 -33.98
N GLU A 696 6.86 -22.80 -33.91
CA GLU A 696 6.41 -24.00 -34.65
C GLU A 696 6.34 -23.82 -36.18
N ARG A 697 6.51 -22.60 -36.69
CA ARG A 697 6.47 -22.33 -38.14
C ARG A 697 7.75 -22.82 -38.82
N LYS A 698 7.59 -23.73 -39.80
CA LYS A 698 8.70 -24.33 -40.57
C LYS A 698 9.61 -23.34 -41.32
N LYS A 699 9.12 -22.15 -41.69
CA LYS A 699 9.87 -21.13 -42.48
C LYS A 699 9.84 -19.75 -41.84
N CYS A 700 10.13 -19.65 -40.54
CA CYS A 700 10.20 -18.36 -39.86
C CYS A 700 11.58 -17.70 -40.04
N VAL A 701 11.65 -16.67 -40.89
CA VAL A 701 12.89 -15.93 -41.18
C VAL A 701 13.55 -15.38 -39.91
N ILE A 702 12.76 -14.92 -38.94
CA ILE A 702 13.30 -14.40 -37.68
C ILE A 702 13.96 -15.49 -36.86
N CYS A 703 13.28 -16.65 -36.71
CA CYS A 703 13.85 -17.79 -35.97
C CYS A 703 15.09 -18.36 -36.67
N GLU A 704 15.07 -18.42 -37.99
CA GLU A 704 16.15 -19.04 -38.77
C GLU A 704 17.41 -18.17 -38.85
N LYS A 705 17.26 -16.84 -38.93
CA LYS A 705 18.39 -15.95 -39.21
C LYS A 705 18.84 -15.08 -38.04
N HIS A 706 17.98 -14.86 -37.03
CA HIS A 706 18.22 -13.83 -36.01
C HIS A 706 18.00 -14.30 -34.57
N LEU A 707 17.05 -15.20 -34.32
CA LEU A 707 16.71 -15.60 -32.95
C LEU A 707 17.79 -16.50 -32.36
N ILE A 708 18.29 -16.16 -31.18
CA ILE A 708 19.20 -17.00 -30.41
C ILE A 708 18.38 -18.00 -29.60
N GLU A 709 18.60 -19.30 -29.84
CA GLU A 709 18.05 -20.36 -29.01
C GLU A 709 18.98 -20.63 -27.83
N SER A 710 18.54 -20.27 -26.62
CA SER A 710 19.37 -20.40 -25.41
C SER A 710 18.51 -20.36 -24.16
N THR A 711 19.02 -20.94 -23.08
CA THR A 711 18.45 -20.82 -21.72
C THR A 711 19.08 -19.67 -20.92
N THR A 712 20.10 -19.01 -21.47
CA THR A 712 20.81 -17.88 -20.85
C THR A 712 21.14 -16.79 -21.86
N PHE A 713 21.46 -15.59 -21.38
CA PHE A 713 22.01 -14.49 -22.19
C PHE A 713 23.09 -13.74 -21.42
N ASN A 714 23.98 -13.05 -22.15
CA ASN A 714 25.15 -12.39 -21.59
C ASN A 714 25.16 -10.89 -21.86
N SER A 715 25.64 -10.12 -20.90
CA SER A 715 26.01 -8.72 -21.10
C SER A 715 27.40 -8.61 -21.69
N CYS A 716 27.55 -7.97 -22.85
CA CYS A 716 28.86 -7.78 -23.46
C CYS A 716 29.73 -6.75 -22.72
N LYS A 717 29.13 -5.89 -21.89
CA LYS A 717 29.84 -4.83 -21.15
C LYS A 717 30.19 -5.21 -19.73
N THR A 718 29.33 -5.96 -19.05
CA THR A 718 29.56 -6.35 -17.65
C THR A 718 30.10 -7.77 -17.52
N GLY A 719 30.00 -8.60 -18.57
CA GLY A 719 30.36 -10.02 -18.52
C GLY A 719 29.41 -10.88 -17.69
N GLU A 720 28.31 -10.32 -17.18
CA GLU A 720 27.34 -11.03 -16.35
C GLU A 720 26.41 -11.89 -17.21
N THR A 721 26.26 -13.17 -16.83
CA THR A 721 25.34 -14.13 -17.45
C THR A 721 24.03 -14.19 -16.68
N PHE A 722 22.92 -14.19 -17.42
CA PHE A 722 21.57 -14.24 -16.87
C PHE A 722 20.81 -15.46 -17.38
N THR A 723 20.15 -16.20 -16.50
CA THR A 723 19.30 -17.34 -16.85
C THR A 723 17.88 -16.90 -17.16
N LEU A 724 17.35 -17.35 -18.30
CA LEU A 724 15.96 -17.18 -18.69
C LEU A 724 15.07 -18.07 -17.82
N ARG A 725 13.92 -17.55 -17.41
CA ARG A 725 13.07 -18.17 -16.38
C ARG A 725 11.73 -18.68 -16.89
N GLU A 726 11.46 -18.45 -18.16
CA GLU A 726 10.22 -18.73 -18.86
C GLU A 726 10.53 -19.23 -20.26
N HIS A 727 9.55 -19.84 -20.92
CA HIS A 727 9.64 -20.23 -22.32
C HIS A 727 9.27 -19.05 -23.22
N PHE A 728 10.13 -18.76 -24.17
CA PHE A 728 9.99 -17.69 -25.14
C PHE A 728 10.17 -18.19 -26.56
N SER A 729 9.51 -17.52 -27.49
CA SER A 729 9.70 -17.71 -28.92
C SER A 729 9.47 -16.39 -29.66
N CYS A 730 9.66 -16.38 -30.98
CA CYS A 730 9.39 -15.18 -31.77
C CYS A 730 7.90 -14.73 -31.74
N ASP A 731 6.99 -15.60 -31.30
CA ASP A 731 5.56 -15.30 -31.14
C ASP A 731 5.23 -14.67 -29.79
N THR A 732 6.19 -14.63 -28.86
CA THR A 732 5.94 -14.10 -27.51
C THR A 732 5.66 -12.59 -27.57
N LYS A 733 4.57 -12.19 -26.92
CA LYS A 733 4.07 -10.81 -26.82
C LYS A 733 4.37 -10.22 -25.44
N ASN A 734 4.30 -8.89 -25.32
CA ASN A 734 4.57 -8.15 -24.08
C ASN A 734 5.94 -8.46 -23.49
N ILE A 735 7.01 -8.17 -24.23
CA ILE A 735 8.36 -8.59 -23.89
C ILE A 735 9.36 -7.43 -23.86
N ILE A 736 10.43 -7.65 -23.11
CA ILE A 736 11.72 -7.00 -23.28
C ILE A 736 12.64 -7.98 -24.02
N TYR A 737 13.33 -7.50 -25.05
CA TYR A 737 14.26 -8.26 -25.85
C TYR A 737 15.61 -7.54 -25.94
N LEU A 738 16.64 -8.33 -26.20
CA LEU A 738 18.01 -7.87 -26.40
C LEU A 738 18.39 -8.13 -27.86
N ILE A 739 18.95 -7.13 -28.52
CA ILE A 739 19.62 -7.25 -29.82
C ILE A 739 21.12 -7.16 -29.59
N SER A 740 21.87 -8.07 -30.21
CA SER A 740 23.33 -8.08 -30.17
C SER A 740 23.89 -8.08 -31.60
N CYS A 741 25.04 -7.43 -31.81
CA CYS A 741 25.77 -7.49 -33.07
C CYS A 741 26.80 -8.64 -33.05
N LYS A 742 26.74 -9.53 -34.06
CA LYS A 742 27.67 -10.66 -34.23
C LYS A 742 29.11 -10.23 -34.49
N LYS A 743 29.34 -9.05 -35.08
CA LYS A 743 30.68 -8.57 -35.48
C LYS A 743 31.38 -7.80 -34.39
N CYS A 744 30.71 -6.82 -33.77
CA CYS A 744 31.35 -5.98 -32.78
C CYS A 744 31.57 -6.66 -31.43
N HIS A 745 30.77 -7.68 -31.10
CA HIS A 745 30.72 -8.37 -29.80
C HIS A 745 30.56 -7.47 -28.56
N SER A 746 30.43 -6.16 -28.75
CA SER A 746 30.42 -5.11 -27.73
C SER A 746 29.27 -4.11 -27.94
N ALA A 747 28.41 -4.33 -28.95
CA ALA A 747 27.27 -3.50 -29.25
C ALA A 747 25.96 -4.27 -28.94
N GLN A 748 25.21 -3.78 -27.96
CA GLN A 748 23.93 -4.34 -27.51
C GLN A 748 22.86 -3.25 -27.43
N TYR A 749 21.62 -3.64 -27.76
CA TYR A 749 20.42 -2.80 -27.68
C TYR A 749 19.33 -3.54 -26.90
N VAL A 750 18.75 -2.89 -25.91
CA VAL A 750 17.55 -3.38 -25.22
C VAL A 750 16.34 -2.66 -25.81
N GLY A 751 15.29 -3.42 -26.12
CA GLY A 751 14.02 -2.85 -26.59
C GLY A 751 12.82 -3.53 -25.96
N GLN A 752 11.69 -2.82 -25.95
CA GLN A 752 10.39 -3.38 -25.57
C GLN A 752 9.43 -3.55 -26.76
N THR A 753 8.42 -4.41 -26.60
CA THR A 753 7.26 -4.48 -27.52
C THR A 753 6.01 -5.05 -26.82
N GLN A 754 4.83 -4.56 -27.20
CA GLN A 754 3.55 -5.19 -26.84
C GLN A 754 3.20 -6.32 -27.82
N ASN A 755 3.50 -6.11 -29.10
CA ASN A 755 3.36 -7.05 -30.20
C ASN A 755 4.36 -8.21 -30.08
N SER A 756 4.26 -9.21 -30.96
CA SER A 756 5.21 -10.33 -30.91
C SER A 756 6.63 -9.86 -31.26
N LEU A 757 7.65 -10.59 -30.76
CA LEU A 757 9.03 -10.31 -31.16
C LEU A 757 9.17 -10.27 -32.68
N ARG A 758 8.53 -11.21 -33.40
CA ARG A 758 8.59 -11.28 -34.86
C ARG A 758 8.09 -9.99 -35.52
N GLU A 759 6.92 -9.50 -35.11
CA GLU A 759 6.35 -8.26 -35.67
C GLU A 759 7.28 -7.07 -35.40
N ARG A 760 7.81 -6.99 -34.18
CA ARG A 760 8.77 -5.93 -33.81
C ARG A 760 10.08 -6.04 -34.60
N PHE A 761 10.56 -7.25 -34.85
CA PHE A 761 11.80 -7.46 -35.59
C PHE A 761 11.66 -7.11 -37.07
N TYR A 762 10.50 -7.35 -37.68
CA TYR A 762 10.23 -6.88 -39.03
C TYR A 762 10.23 -5.35 -39.13
N LEU A 763 9.72 -4.66 -38.11
CA LEU A 763 9.81 -3.19 -38.03
C LEU A 763 11.27 -2.72 -37.97
N HIS A 764 12.10 -3.34 -37.12
CA HIS A 764 13.53 -3.03 -37.06
C HIS A 764 14.22 -3.23 -38.42
N ARG A 765 13.97 -4.36 -39.09
CA ARG A 765 14.50 -4.62 -40.44
C ARG A 765 14.06 -3.55 -41.45
N SER A 766 12.79 -3.16 -41.41
CA SER A 766 12.28 -2.09 -42.27
C SER A 766 12.92 -0.74 -41.96
N HIS A 767 13.13 -0.41 -40.69
CA HIS A 767 13.74 0.85 -40.27
C HIS A 767 15.21 0.94 -40.67
N ILE A 768 15.95 -0.18 -40.58
CA ILE A 768 17.34 -0.26 -41.04
C ILE A 768 17.39 -0.02 -42.56
N GLY A 769 16.54 -0.71 -43.33
CA GLY A 769 16.47 -0.52 -44.79
C GLY A 769 16.05 0.89 -45.22
N LYS A 770 15.25 1.60 -44.40
CA LYS A 770 14.86 3.00 -44.64
C LYS A 770 15.82 4.02 -44.02
N ASN A 771 16.86 3.57 -43.32
CA ASN A 771 17.83 4.38 -42.59
C ASN A 771 17.21 5.51 -41.74
N THR A 772 16.32 5.16 -40.81
CA THR A 772 15.54 6.13 -40.01
C THR A 772 16.37 6.93 -38.97
N GLY A 773 17.71 6.90 -39.03
CA GLY A 773 18.59 7.73 -38.20
C GLY A 773 18.70 7.36 -36.71
N THR A 774 18.10 6.25 -36.26
CA THR A 774 18.29 5.76 -34.89
C THR A 774 19.69 5.15 -34.73
N LEU A 775 20.23 5.12 -33.51
CA LEU A 775 21.56 4.53 -33.24
C LEU A 775 21.66 3.06 -33.70
N LEU A 776 20.60 2.29 -33.48
CA LEU A 776 20.51 0.91 -33.96
C LEU A 776 20.58 0.84 -35.49
N THR A 777 19.84 1.71 -36.20
CA THR A 777 19.82 1.73 -37.67
C THR A 777 21.12 2.23 -38.25
N VAL A 778 21.73 3.27 -37.66
CA VAL A 778 23.02 3.80 -38.09
C VAL A 778 24.11 2.73 -37.93
N HIS A 779 24.11 1.98 -36.82
CA HIS A 779 25.07 0.92 -36.58
C HIS A 779 25.00 -0.20 -37.64
N PHE A 780 23.81 -0.72 -37.92
CA PHE A 780 23.66 -1.82 -38.90
C PHE A 780 23.70 -1.36 -40.37
N ASN A 781 23.80 -0.06 -40.63
CA ASN A 781 24.05 0.52 -41.95
C ASN A 781 25.52 0.95 -42.15
N GLN A 782 26.42 0.66 -41.19
CA GLN A 782 27.85 0.88 -41.39
C GLN A 782 28.40 -0.03 -42.51
N PRO A 783 29.47 0.37 -43.22
CA PRO A 783 29.97 -0.36 -44.40
C PRO A 783 30.36 -1.81 -44.14
N ASP A 784 30.76 -2.11 -42.90
CA ASP A 784 31.18 -3.43 -42.42
C ASP A 784 30.06 -4.22 -41.73
N HIS A 785 28.83 -3.70 -41.69
CA HIS A 785 27.67 -4.31 -41.02
C HIS A 785 26.53 -4.61 -42.00
N SER A 786 25.72 -5.61 -41.65
CA SER A 786 24.53 -5.99 -42.41
C SER A 786 23.41 -6.46 -41.49
N LEU A 787 22.20 -6.60 -42.03
CA LEU A 787 21.08 -7.22 -41.31
C LEU A 787 21.38 -8.64 -40.83
N GLY A 788 22.26 -9.39 -41.51
CA GLY A 788 22.64 -10.76 -41.12
C GLY A 788 23.48 -10.83 -39.84
N ASP A 789 24.10 -9.71 -39.47
CA ASP A 789 24.92 -9.56 -38.27
C ASP A 789 24.09 -9.25 -37.01
N MET A 790 22.77 -9.13 -37.15
CA MET A 790 21.85 -8.83 -36.05
C MET A 790 21.28 -10.11 -35.44
N GLU A 791 21.45 -10.30 -34.13
CA GLU A 791 20.83 -11.37 -33.35
C GLU A 791 19.87 -10.81 -32.32
N CYS A 792 18.86 -11.60 -31.94
CA CYS A 792 17.96 -11.25 -30.87
C CYS A 792 17.58 -12.40 -29.96
N ILE A 793 17.30 -12.05 -28.71
CA ILE A 793 16.79 -12.98 -27.71
C ILE A 793 15.75 -12.27 -26.85
N VAL A 794 14.69 -12.98 -26.49
CA VAL A 794 13.72 -12.49 -25.49
C VAL A 794 14.34 -12.67 -24.11
N ILE A 795 14.37 -11.60 -23.31
CA ILE A 795 15.02 -11.62 -21.99
C ILE A 795 14.02 -11.56 -20.82
N GLU A 796 12.82 -11.01 -21.04
CA GLU A 796 11.77 -10.94 -20.04
C GLU A 796 10.39 -10.78 -20.68
N ARG A 797 9.36 -11.42 -20.10
CA ARG A 797 7.95 -11.12 -20.37
C ARG A 797 7.38 -10.21 -19.29
N VAL A 798 6.68 -9.17 -19.70
CA VAL A 798 6.03 -8.20 -18.81
C VAL A 798 4.54 -8.50 -18.76
N PHE A 799 4.08 -9.11 -17.66
CA PHE A 799 2.68 -9.51 -17.45
C PHE A 799 1.72 -8.34 -17.24
N CYS A 800 2.25 -7.15 -16.99
CA CYS A 800 1.49 -5.93 -16.83
C CYS A 800 1.54 -5.12 -18.14
N SER A 801 0.38 -4.85 -18.72
CA SER A 801 0.26 -4.18 -20.03
C SER A 801 0.53 -2.68 -19.98
N THR A 802 0.70 -2.07 -18.81
CA THR A 802 0.87 -0.62 -18.68
C THR A 802 2.20 -0.18 -19.29
N ARG A 803 2.17 0.92 -20.05
CA ARG A 803 3.36 1.51 -20.67
C ARG A 803 4.45 1.82 -19.63
N ASP A 804 4.05 2.29 -18.45
CA ASP A 804 4.94 2.64 -17.35
C ASP A 804 5.74 1.45 -16.80
N GLU A 805 5.13 0.27 -16.67
CA GLU A 805 5.85 -0.89 -16.14
C GLU A 805 6.84 -1.45 -17.16
N LYS A 806 6.44 -1.54 -18.44
CA LYS A 806 7.38 -1.98 -19.48
C LYS A 806 8.54 -1.01 -19.64
N TRP A 807 8.28 0.31 -19.61
CA TRP A 807 9.34 1.32 -19.63
C TRP A 807 10.29 1.17 -18.42
N LYS A 808 9.76 0.97 -17.20
CA LYS A 808 10.60 0.68 -16.02
C LYS A 808 11.46 -0.57 -16.19
N ARG A 809 10.92 -1.64 -16.80
CA ARG A 809 11.68 -2.89 -17.04
C ARG A 809 12.72 -2.71 -18.14
N GLU A 810 12.39 -2.01 -19.22
CA GLU A 810 13.31 -1.64 -20.30
C GLU A 810 14.47 -0.80 -19.74
N SER A 811 14.19 0.30 -19.03
CA SER A 811 15.21 1.15 -18.39
C SER A 811 16.07 0.39 -17.38
N PHE A 812 15.47 -0.54 -16.61
CA PHE A 812 16.22 -1.42 -15.72
C PHE A 812 17.24 -2.27 -16.50
N TRP A 813 16.85 -2.89 -17.61
CA TRP A 813 17.75 -3.72 -18.41
C TRP A 813 18.79 -2.91 -19.17
N ILE A 814 18.42 -1.74 -19.71
CA ILE A 814 19.37 -0.80 -20.32
C ILE A 814 20.49 -0.45 -19.34
N ALA A 815 20.12 -0.10 -18.10
CA ALA A 815 21.09 0.21 -17.05
C ALA A 815 21.90 -1.03 -16.60
N LYS A 816 21.22 -2.17 -16.42
CA LYS A 816 21.83 -3.42 -15.95
C LYS A 816 22.85 -4.00 -16.94
N LEU A 817 22.58 -3.88 -18.24
CA LEU A 817 23.44 -4.35 -19.33
C LEU A 817 24.38 -3.25 -19.87
N LYS A 818 24.23 -2.00 -19.41
CA LYS A 818 24.99 -0.82 -19.84
C LYS A 818 24.93 -0.59 -21.36
N THR A 819 23.72 -0.60 -21.92
CA THR A 819 23.51 -0.46 -23.36
C THR A 819 23.34 0.99 -23.84
N LEU A 820 23.45 1.99 -22.96
CA LEU A 820 23.45 3.41 -23.34
C LEU A 820 24.73 3.79 -24.09
N VAL A 821 24.61 4.71 -25.06
CA VAL A 821 25.76 5.36 -25.71
C VAL A 821 26.67 6.03 -24.68
N PRO A 822 28.01 5.96 -24.83
CA PRO A 822 28.77 5.34 -25.94
C PRO A 822 28.98 3.83 -25.80
N SER A 823 28.48 3.21 -24.73
CA SER A 823 28.75 1.81 -24.42
C SER A 823 27.85 0.80 -25.14
N GLY A 824 26.70 1.22 -25.68
CA GLY A 824 25.81 0.39 -26.48
C GLY A 824 24.99 1.19 -27.48
N LEU A 825 23.85 0.64 -27.89
CA LEU A 825 23.04 1.15 -29.02
C LEU A 825 21.71 1.81 -28.58
N ASN A 826 21.48 1.98 -27.27
CA ASN A 826 20.37 2.76 -26.74
C ASN A 826 20.77 4.24 -26.61
N SER A 827 19.90 5.16 -27.03
CA SER A 827 19.99 6.58 -26.68
C SER A 827 19.48 6.82 -25.25
N ASP A 828 19.89 7.93 -24.63
CA ASP A 828 19.25 8.40 -23.39
C ASP A 828 17.74 8.55 -23.66
N PRO A 829 16.86 7.87 -22.89
CA PRO A 829 15.43 7.81 -23.16
C PRO A 829 14.68 9.14 -23.06
#